data_AF-A0AAW6SPY4-F1
#
_entry.id   AF-A0AAW6SPY4-F1
#
_cell.length_a   1.000
_cell.length_b   1.000
_cell.length_c   1.000
_cell.angle_alpha   90.00
_cell.angle_beta   90.00
_cell.angle_gamma   90.00
#
_symmetry.space_group_name_H-M   'P 1'
#
loop_
_entity.id
_entity.type
_entity.pdbx_description
1 polymer ?
#
loop_
_entity_poly.entity_id
_entity_poly.type
_entity_poly.pdbx_seq_one_letter_code
_entity_poly.pdbx_strand_id
1 'polypeptide(L)'
;MISFGEQFFLANDKESILQTLNINHVPSVELVDPKYDEYPLIGRKYGQHNGKDIFIINSYIEGEMEKFDYFTKLYSIEKEYCLEIKGLKIMKVNEAISKRMIFNEIPIRTSAYGWCWENTEIDDIPFECLEIAVRALYVVGMTCGTVKIGKLANQKMIVLDIHPSEDQYFERIQENDSFTIGADIEFMLSCDGDLIPASHFYPLEGAIGCDERQMEKDSGHYVLGEIRPNFSQSPRELFTNIEKLIEEAARQIPYENIEIRAGSMPFTGYQCGGHIHFGMPISLSLLRALDQYLAIPLAIVECPEKAKLRRKTKHGGLGRYRVKSYGFEYLSLSSWITDPKLTKSVLFLAKLVAEHHHELICDYLYHPVIQQAYYSGNRFLLRKIWGELKERLMRTTSFTQYQNELDALFSVIEEGNIFEESIDIRRNWGIGIPKEIYDPGCNIQIPKGTRMKFNLQVGDKAFVSAGKEISTATIQPYPFSFRDSNRVYLSKKLRERLIVPNDWHPRISMDNGAIILGPIIGILAARPFDRQTTYFHHLMRIADERKMLVYVFEPQDIIWDRQLIRGTALTGEGIFPFPSVIYDRYFIGNETNIDINDIRMKLQSSYHIPFVNSQKLFTVTGNKWDTHQLLMKEHDEYLPDTCLLEKQSEITDMLNQYGEIYLKPIGGSMSMGVIRVIRRPTGIFWFDFSQNTTQQLSSTEELNEMAMQLMKKSSYIIQEGIRRKQVDGKNLEIRVYMQKNGQQKWLRTGMVSRMTAEEVLTEETERNVRLSKILSKIYPNPLEKSKITQQLAEVSKRVVTTLEKEVGSFGELAVDLCIDQYDSVKLLEINAKPDNLFSQIKAYKLRNIAGLRLINYAASLAGYDRDEGGGTL
;
A
#
# COMPACT_ATOMS: atom_id res chain seq x y z
N MET A 1 7.14 -46.00 1.39
CA MET A 1 6.22 -44.84 1.35
C MET A 1 5.54 -44.81 2.70
N ILE A 2 5.90 -43.85 3.54
CA ILE A 2 5.26 -43.65 4.85
C ILE A 2 3.91 -42.99 4.55
N SER A 3 2.81 -43.57 5.04
CA SER A 3 1.48 -43.00 4.80
C SER A 3 1.39 -41.62 5.46
N PHE A 4 0.76 -40.65 4.80
CA PHE A 4 0.61 -39.28 5.31
C PHE A 4 -0.08 -39.23 6.70
N GLY A 5 -0.87 -40.26 7.04
CA GLY A 5 -1.61 -40.37 8.30
C GLY A 5 -0.77 -40.61 9.56
N GLU A 6 0.48 -41.09 9.45
CA GLU A 6 1.33 -41.36 10.63
C GLU A 6 2.25 -40.19 11.03
N GLN A 7 2.39 -39.15 10.19
CA GLN A 7 3.36 -38.06 10.44
C GLN A 7 2.81 -36.84 11.18
N PHE A 8 1.50 -36.69 11.35
CA PHE A 8 0.89 -35.46 11.88
C PHE A 8 -0.32 -35.73 12.77
N PHE A 9 -0.08 -36.29 13.95
CA PHE A 9 -1.06 -36.33 15.03
C PHE A 9 -0.88 -35.08 15.91
N LEU A 10 -1.79 -34.11 15.83
CA LEU A 10 -1.88 -33.01 16.80
C LEU A 10 -3.03 -33.31 17.75
N ALA A 11 -2.77 -33.25 19.06
CA ALA A 11 -3.81 -33.34 20.06
C ALA A 11 -4.78 -32.16 19.90
N ASN A 12 -6.08 -32.39 20.13
CA ASN A 12 -7.10 -31.33 20.15
C ASN A 12 -6.94 -30.46 21.39
N ASP A 13 -5.89 -29.63 21.42
CA ASP A 13 -5.74 -28.59 22.43
C ASP A 13 -6.44 -27.29 22.01
N LYS A 14 -6.67 -26.42 22.99
CA LYS A 14 -7.43 -25.19 22.81
C LYS A 14 -6.71 -24.19 21.89
N GLU A 15 -5.38 -24.20 21.89
CA GLU A 15 -4.60 -23.35 20.98
C GLU A 15 -4.84 -23.77 19.53
N SER A 16 -4.76 -25.07 19.23
CA SER A 16 -5.00 -25.63 17.90
C SER A 16 -6.42 -25.35 17.39
N ILE A 17 -7.42 -25.40 18.28
CA ILE A 17 -8.81 -25.00 17.97
C ILE A 17 -8.86 -23.53 17.54
N LEU A 18 -8.26 -22.61 18.33
CA LEU A 18 -8.26 -21.18 18.01
C LEU A 18 -7.50 -20.88 16.72
N GLN A 19 -6.38 -21.56 16.47
CA GLN A 19 -5.65 -21.46 15.21
C GLN A 19 -6.51 -21.92 14.02
N THR A 20 -7.25 -23.03 14.18
CA THR A 20 -8.15 -23.56 13.15
C THR A 20 -9.30 -22.60 12.84
N LEU A 21 -9.93 -22.02 13.87
CA LEU A 21 -10.97 -20.99 13.70
C LEU A 21 -10.43 -19.77 12.97
N ASN A 22 -9.22 -19.31 13.30
CA ASN A 22 -8.57 -18.19 12.65
C ASN A 22 -8.26 -18.47 11.16
N ILE A 23 -7.71 -19.66 10.84
CA ILE A 23 -7.48 -20.10 9.46
C ILE A 23 -8.77 -20.04 8.63
N ASN A 24 -9.90 -20.45 9.22
CA ASN A 24 -11.20 -20.48 8.57
C ASN A 24 -11.95 -19.14 8.61
N HIS A 25 -11.35 -18.08 9.14
CA HIS A 25 -11.99 -16.78 9.33
C HIS A 25 -13.34 -16.89 10.09
N VAL A 26 -13.38 -17.76 11.10
CA VAL A 26 -14.47 -17.81 12.08
C VAL A 26 -14.11 -16.80 13.18
N PRO A 27 -14.94 -15.78 13.46
CA PRO A 27 -14.65 -14.83 14.52
C PRO A 27 -14.48 -15.55 15.87
N SER A 28 -13.30 -15.46 16.48
CA SER A 28 -12.97 -16.10 17.75
C SER A 28 -12.07 -15.20 18.59
N VAL A 29 -11.80 -15.62 19.81
CA VAL A 29 -10.73 -15.02 20.62
C VAL A 29 -9.40 -15.11 19.85
N GLU A 30 -8.66 -14.01 19.82
CA GLU A 30 -7.41 -13.88 19.08
C GLU A 30 -6.22 -14.36 19.91
N LEU A 31 -5.39 -15.21 19.31
CA LEU A 31 -4.05 -15.53 19.82
C LEU A 31 -3.12 -14.34 19.54
N VAL A 32 -2.32 -13.96 20.54
CA VAL A 32 -1.47 -12.76 20.51
C VAL A 32 -0.05 -13.07 20.93
N ASP A 33 0.91 -12.23 20.50
CA ASP A 33 2.29 -12.31 20.98
C ASP A 33 2.45 -11.30 22.13
N PRO A 34 2.68 -11.76 23.37
CA PRO A 34 2.77 -10.87 24.53
C PRO A 34 3.88 -9.81 24.38
N LYS A 35 4.85 -10.00 23.48
CA LYS A 35 5.95 -9.05 23.24
C LYS A 35 5.52 -7.82 22.45
N TYR A 36 4.52 -7.94 21.58
CA TYR A 36 4.16 -6.90 20.61
C TYR A 36 2.73 -6.37 20.79
N ASP A 37 1.90 -7.03 21.59
CA ASP A 37 0.50 -6.68 21.81
C ASP A 37 0.25 -5.79 23.05
N GLU A 38 -0.92 -5.14 23.07
CA GLU A 38 -1.35 -4.25 24.16
C GLU A 38 -1.94 -5.03 25.34
N TYR A 39 -1.57 -4.63 26.56
CA TYR A 39 -2.07 -5.20 27.82
C TYR A 39 -3.36 -4.49 28.27
N PRO A 40 -4.25 -5.17 29.03
CA PRO A 40 -4.09 -6.52 29.60
C PRO A 40 -4.37 -7.68 28.62
N LEU A 41 -3.64 -8.78 28.81
CA LEU A 41 -3.76 -10.03 28.06
C LEU A 41 -4.23 -11.18 28.94
N ILE A 42 -4.70 -12.26 28.33
CA ILE A 42 -5.06 -13.50 29.02
C ILE A 42 -3.99 -14.56 28.75
N GLY A 43 -3.20 -14.94 29.77
CA GLY A 43 -2.27 -16.07 29.68
C GLY A 43 -2.90 -17.39 30.14
N ARG A 44 -2.52 -18.47 29.48
CA ARG A 44 -3.06 -19.82 29.73
C ARG A 44 -1.93 -20.84 29.91
N LYS A 45 -2.03 -21.67 30.95
CA LYS A 45 -1.11 -22.81 31.21
C LYS A 45 -1.83 -24.13 30.83
N TYR A 46 -1.29 -24.85 29.85
CA TYR A 46 -1.70 -26.18 29.38
C TYR A 46 -0.88 -27.30 30.04
N GLY A 47 0.43 -27.13 30.22
CA GLY A 47 1.38 -28.23 30.51
C GLY A 47 1.11 -29.16 31.71
N GLN A 48 0.25 -28.79 32.67
CA GLN A 48 -0.13 -29.66 33.81
C GLN A 48 -1.59 -29.55 34.31
N HIS A 49 -2.47 -28.75 33.68
CA HIS A 49 -3.78 -28.38 34.27
C HIS A 49 -5.00 -28.34 33.31
N ASN A 50 -4.95 -29.00 32.14
CA ASN A 50 -6.06 -29.06 31.16
C ASN A 50 -6.62 -27.67 30.73
N GLY A 51 -5.80 -26.61 30.75
CA GLY A 51 -6.17 -25.27 30.26
C GLY A 51 -7.18 -24.49 31.11
N LYS A 52 -7.41 -24.89 32.36
CA LYS A 52 -8.33 -24.22 33.30
C LYS A 52 -7.70 -23.03 34.04
N ASP A 53 -6.38 -22.92 34.01
CA ASP A 53 -5.62 -21.87 34.68
C ASP A 53 -5.47 -20.66 33.75
N ILE A 54 -6.37 -19.70 33.93
CA ILE A 54 -6.46 -18.47 33.16
C ILE A 54 -6.07 -17.30 34.07
N PHE A 55 -5.11 -16.51 33.62
CA PHE A 55 -4.66 -15.32 34.37
C PHE A 55 -4.75 -14.08 33.48
N ILE A 56 -5.24 -12.98 34.05
CA ILE A 56 -5.15 -11.66 33.44
C ILE A 56 -3.76 -11.12 33.76
N ILE A 57 -3.03 -10.78 32.72
CA ILE A 57 -1.65 -10.31 32.76
C ILE A 57 -1.66 -8.86 32.33
N ASN A 58 -0.94 -8.00 33.05
CA ASN A 58 -0.93 -6.57 32.83
C ASN A 58 0.41 -6.08 32.23
N SER A 59 1.41 -6.95 32.12
CA SER A 59 2.69 -6.63 31.48
C SER A 59 3.44 -7.84 30.92
N TYR A 60 4.36 -7.60 29.99
CA TYR A 60 5.23 -8.65 29.41
C TYR A 60 6.08 -9.37 30.45
N ILE A 61 6.59 -8.61 31.42
CA ILE A 61 7.45 -9.15 32.50
C ILE A 61 6.66 -10.16 33.35
N GLU A 62 5.40 -9.83 33.68
CA GLU A 62 4.50 -10.71 34.42
C GLU A 62 4.19 -12.00 33.63
N GLY A 63 4.01 -11.88 32.31
CA GLY A 63 3.80 -13.03 31.43
C GLY A 63 5.01 -13.97 31.31
N GLU A 64 6.23 -13.45 31.21
CA GLU A 64 7.45 -14.26 31.14
C GLU A 64 7.76 -14.98 32.47
N MET A 65 7.54 -14.32 33.61
CA MET A 65 7.81 -14.91 34.93
C MET A 65 6.97 -16.14 35.22
N GLU A 66 5.71 -16.14 34.77
CA GLU A 66 4.73 -17.18 35.07
C GLU A 66 4.76 -18.39 34.12
N LYS A 67 5.50 -18.32 32.99
CA LYS A 67 5.63 -19.41 31.99
C LYS A 67 4.29 -19.91 31.44
N PHE A 68 3.48 -19.00 30.88
CA PHE A 68 2.26 -19.38 30.13
C PHE A 68 2.62 -20.05 28.79
N ASP A 69 1.77 -20.98 28.34
CA ASP A 69 1.97 -21.72 27.08
C ASP A 69 1.53 -20.88 25.86
N TYR A 70 0.42 -20.15 25.98
CA TYR A 70 -0.05 -19.19 24.96
C TYR A 70 -0.86 -18.06 25.56
N PHE A 71 -1.05 -17.00 24.77
CA PHE A 71 -1.70 -15.76 25.17
C PHE A 71 -2.87 -15.43 24.24
N THR A 72 -3.92 -14.85 24.81
CA THR A 72 -5.12 -14.41 24.09
C THR A 72 -5.49 -12.98 24.45
N LYS A 73 -6.09 -12.24 23.52
CA LYS A 73 -6.58 -10.88 23.76
C LYS A 73 -7.74 -10.89 24.76
N LEU A 74 -7.78 -9.92 25.66
CA LEU A 74 -8.91 -9.72 26.58
C LEU A 74 -10.06 -9.03 25.83
N TYR A 75 -11.24 -9.63 25.86
CA TYR A 75 -12.47 -9.07 25.28
C TYR A 75 -13.47 -8.71 26.37
N SER A 76 -14.13 -7.56 26.24
CA SER A 76 -15.31 -7.20 27.03
C SER A 76 -16.54 -7.84 26.42
N ILE A 77 -17.17 -8.78 27.15
CA ILE A 77 -18.31 -9.58 26.70
C ILE A 77 -19.58 -9.05 27.38
N GLU A 78 -20.54 -8.53 26.60
CA GLU A 78 -21.84 -8.04 27.09
C GLU A 78 -22.81 -9.17 27.39
N LYS A 79 -22.84 -10.19 26.52
CA LYS A 79 -23.68 -11.38 26.66
C LYS A 79 -22.89 -12.62 26.26
N GLU A 80 -23.18 -13.74 26.91
CA GLU A 80 -22.56 -15.03 26.60
C GLU A 80 -23.63 -16.09 26.39
N TYR A 81 -23.50 -16.84 25.30
CA TYR A 81 -24.38 -17.94 24.93
C TYR A 81 -23.60 -19.25 24.89
N CYS A 82 -24.25 -20.34 25.26
CA CYS A 82 -23.73 -21.70 25.15
C CYS A 82 -24.71 -22.53 24.32
N LEU A 83 -24.26 -22.98 23.14
CA LEU A 83 -25.07 -23.69 22.16
C LEU A 83 -24.63 -25.15 22.08
N GLU A 84 -25.55 -26.07 22.31
CA GLU A 84 -25.34 -27.51 22.10
C GLU A 84 -25.71 -27.87 20.67
N ILE A 85 -24.79 -28.49 19.95
CA ILE A 85 -24.92 -28.77 18.51
C ILE A 85 -24.71 -30.25 18.26
N LYS A 86 -25.57 -30.85 17.44
CA LYS A 86 -25.46 -32.22 16.92
C LYS A 86 -25.60 -32.19 15.40
N GLY A 87 -24.55 -32.59 14.69
CA GLY A 87 -24.48 -32.45 13.24
C GLY A 87 -24.44 -31.00 12.81
N LEU A 88 -25.48 -30.58 12.07
CA LEU A 88 -25.70 -29.19 11.65
C LEU A 88 -26.86 -28.53 12.43
N LYS A 89 -27.41 -29.21 13.45
CA LYS A 89 -28.59 -28.76 14.20
C LYS A 89 -28.21 -28.26 15.59
N ILE A 90 -28.81 -27.16 15.99
CA ILE A 90 -28.74 -26.63 17.34
C ILE A 90 -29.82 -27.32 18.17
N MET A 91 -29.41 -28.00 19.23
CA MET A 91 -30.29 -28.78 20.10
C MET A 91 -30.79 -27.97 21.28
N LYS A 92 -29.93 -27.11 21.83
CA LYS A 92 -30.20 -26.33 23.02
C LYS A 92 -29.38 -25.05 23.01
N VAL A 93 -29.97 -23.95 23.47
CA VAL A 93 -29.25 -22.70 23.74
C VAL A 93 -29.46 -22.32 25.20
N ASN A 94 -28.39 -21.81 25.82
CA ASN A 94 -28.45 -21.23 27.15
C ASN A 94 -27.75 -19.87 27.14
N GLU A 95 -28.33 -18.88 27.81
CA GLU A 95 -27.73 -17.56 28.06
C GLU A 95 -27.13 -17.51 29.47
N ALA A 96 -25.98 -16.88 29.62
CA ALA A 96 -25.37 -16.62 30.92
C ALA A 96 -26.05 -15.41 31.60
N ILE A 97 -26.73 -15.64 32.72
CA ILE A 97 -27.44 -14.62 33.50
C ILE A 97 -26.84 -14.52 34.90
N SER A 98 -26.75 -13.30 35.45
CA SER A 98 -26.23 -13.07 36.80
C SER A 98 -27.36 -13.15 37.84
N LYS A 99 -27.18 -13.99 38.86
CA LYS A 99 -28.11 -14.07 40.02
C LYS A 99 -27.84 -13.02 41.09
N ARG A 100 -26.80 -12.19 40.96
CA ARG A 100 -26.42 -11.12 41.90
C ARG A 100 -26.04 -9.85 41.13
N MET A 101 -26.40 -8.66 41.61
CA MET A 101 -25.83 -7.42 41.07
C MET A 101 -24.33 -7.38 41.40
N ILE A 102 -23.48 -7.41 40.38
CA ILE A 102 -22.02 -7.27 40.52
C ILE A 102 -21.68 -5.90 39.95
N PHE A 103 -21.26 -4.97 40.81
CA PHE A 103 -20.96 -3.59 40.41
C PHE A 103 -19.70 -3.43 39.55
N ASN A 104 -18.91 -4.50 39.39
CA ASN A 104 -17.76 -4.56 38.48
C ASN A 104 -17.90 -5.80 37.58
N GLU A 105 -18.12 -5.61 36.28
CA GLU A 105 -18.11 -6.71 35.31
C GLU A 105 -16.70 -7.29 35.20
N ILE A 106 -16.44 -8.37 35.94
CA ILE A 106 -15.32 -9.26 35.61
C ILE A 106 -15.74 -10.01 34.33
N PRO A 107 -14.93 -10.03 33.26
CA PRO A 107 -15.30 -10.68 31.99
C PRO A 107 -15.44 -12.21 32.08
N ILE A 108 -15.29 -12.79 33.28
CA ILE A 108 -15.32 -14.24 33.53
C ILE A 108 -16.68 -14.61 34.12
N ARG A 109 -17.60 -15.08 33.26
CA ARG A 109 -18.97 -15.45 33.63
C ARG A 109 -19.05 -16.90 34.13
N THR A 110 -18.60 -17.13 35.36
CA THR A 110 -18.65 -18.46 36.00
C THR A 110 -19.56 -18.49 37.24
N SER A 111 -19.96 -19.69 37.65
CA SER A 111 -20.76 -19.90 38.87
C SER A 111 -20.09 -19.37 40.14
N ALA A 112 -18.76 -19.41 40.20
CA ALA A 112 -17.97 -18.83 41.30
C ALA A 112 -18.20 -17.32 41.45
N TYR A 113 -18.55 -16.63 40.36
CA TYR A 113 -18.86 -15.20 40.33
C TYR A 113 -20.37 -14.92 40.23
N GLY A 114 -21.24 -15.88 40.57
CA GLY A 114 -22.70 -15.66 40.63
C GLY A 114 -23.44 -15.72 39.30
N TRP A 115 -22.80 -16.21 38.23
CA TRP A 115 -23.44 -16.46 36.93
C TRP A 115 -24.03 -17.87 36.86
N CYS A 116 -25.15 -18.01 36.16
CA CYS A 116 -25.76 -19.28 35.83
C CYS A 116 -26.17 -19.34 34.36
N TRP A 117 -26.26 -20.55 33.82
CA TRP A 117 -26.83 -20.80 32.51
C TRP A 117 -28.33 -21.00 32.65
N GLU A 118 -29.12 -20.19 31.95
CA GLU A 118 -30.57 -20.37 31.83
C GLU A 118 -30.92 -20.72 30.39
N ASN A 119 -31.91 -21.59 30.21
CA ASN A 119 -32.36 -21.99 28.89
C ASN A 119 -33.07 -20.82 28.20
N THR A 120 -32.84 -20.68 26.90
CA THR A 120 -33.45 -19.64 26.08
C THR A 120 -33.96 -20.27 24.79
N GLU A 121 -35.07 -19.75 24.27
CA GLU A 121 -35.62 -20.20 23.00
C GLU A 121 -34.68 -19.84 21.85
N ILE A 122 -34.55 -20.73 20.86
CA ILE A 122 -33.63 -20.55 19.72
C ILE A 122 -34.01 -19.28 18.93
N ASP A 123 -35.31 -19.00 18.82
CA ASP A 123 -35.84 -17.86 18.07
C ASP A 123 -35.50 -16.49 18.71
N ASP A 124 -35.13 -16.47 19.99
CA ASP A 124 -34.72 -15.25 20.71
C ASP A 124 -33.24 -14.90 20.50
N ILE A 125 -32.48 -15.78 19.83
CA ILE A 125 -31.04 -15.66 19.66
C ILE A 125 -30.73 -15.07 18.28
N PRO A 126 -29.80 -14.10 18.18
CA PRO A 126 -29.42 -13.53 16.89
C PRO A 126 -28.96 -14.62 15.90
N PHE A 127 -29.52 -14.63 14.69
CA PHE A 127 -29.23 -15.64 13.67
C PHE A 127 -27.72 -15.81 13.38
N GLU A 128 -26.94 -14.72 13.40
CA GLU A 128 -25.48 -14.76 13.22
C GLU A 128 -24.78 -15.60 14.30
N CYS A 129 -25.30 -15.61 15.53
CA CYS A 129 -24.78 -16.44 16.62
C CYS A 129 -24.95 -17.93 16.28
N LEU A 130 -26.15 -18.32 15.80
CA LEU A 130 -26.46 -19.69 15.41
C LEU A 130 -25.56 -20.16 14.26
N GLU A 131 -25.40 -19.35 13.21
CA GLU A 131 -24.56 -19.66 12.05
C GLU A 131 -23.08 -19.82 12.44
N ILE A 132 -22.55 -18.88 13.24
CA ILE A 132 -21.15 -18.93 13.70
C ILE A 132 -20.92 -20.17 14.56
N ALA A 133 -21.86 -20.55 15.44
CA ALA A 133 -21.70 -21.70 16.32
C ALA A 133 -21.60 -23.02 15.54
N VAL A 134 -22.54 -23.25 14.61
CA VAL A 134 -22.54 -24.44 13.75
C VAL A 134 -21.29 -24.49 12.90
N ARG A 135 -20.90 -23.35 12.30
CA ARG A 135 -19.69 -23.26 11.48
C ARG A 135 -18.42 -23.49 12.30
N ALA A 136 -18.34 -22.98 13.52
CA ALA A 136 -17.18 -23.16 14.40
C ALA A 136 -16.95 -24.65 14.73
N LEU A 137 -18.01 -25.37 15.10
CA LEU A 137 -17.93 -26.81 15.37
C LEU A 137 -17.59 -27.61 14.10
N TYR A 138 -18.17 -27.21 12.96
CA TYR A 138 -17.91 -27.82 11.66
C TYR A 138 -16.42 -27.76 11.29
N VAL A 139 -15.81 -26.56 11.27
CA VAL A 139 -14.44 -26.39 10.75
C VAL A 139 -13.37 -27.07 11.60
N VAL A 140 -13.64 -27.31 12.89
CA VAL A 140 -12.75 -28.07 13.78
C VAL A 140 -12.95 -29.59 13.69
N GLY A 141 -13.83 -30.06 12.80
CA GLY A 141 -14.05 -31.48 12.51
C GLY A 141 -14.95 -32.22 13.49
N MET A 142 -15.50 -31.54 14.48
CA MET A 142 -16.37 -32.15 15.49
C MET A 142 -17.77 -32.41 14.93
N THR A 143 -18.38 -33.53 15.32
CA THR A 143 -19.75 -33.91 14.89
C THR A 143 -20.80 -33.49 15.92
N CYS A 144 -20.41 -33.32 17.18
CA CYS A 144 -21.25 -32.76 18.22
C CYS A 144 -20.39 -32.15 19.34
N GLY A 145 -20.98 -31.22 20.08
CA GLY A 145 -20.30 -30.49 21.14
C GLY A 145 -21.06 -29.26 21.57
N THR A 146 -20.46 -28.48 22.46
CA THR A 146 -20.97 -27.18 22.89
C THR A 146 -20.04 -26.07 22.42
N VAL A 147 -20.62 -24.99 21.92
CA VAL A 147 -19.89 -23.80 21.47
C VAL A 147 -20.33 -22.61 22.31
N LYS A 148 -19.35 -21.94 22.93
CA LYS A 148 -19.58 -20.70 23.68
C LYS A 148 -19.35 -19.51 22.78
N ILE A 149 -20.31 -18.60 22.73
CA ILE A 149 -20.24 -17.37 21.94
C ILE A 149 -20.41 -16.16 22.85
N GLY A 150 -19.52 -15.18 22.69
CA GLY A 150 -19.59 -13.88 23.33
C GLY A 150 -20.07 -12.81 22.36
N LYS A 151 -20.99 -11.96 22.83
CA LYS A 151 -21.41 -10.74 22.15
C LYS A 151 -20.57 -9.57 22.68
N LEU A 152 -19.87 -8.88 21.78
CA LEU A 152 -19.09 -7.68 22.10
C LEU A 152 -19.96 -6.42 22.10
N ALA A 153 -19.44 -5.33 22.66
CA ALA A 153 -20.14 -4.03 22.71
C ALA A 153 -20.56 -3.47 21.33
N ASN A 154 -19.75 -3.73 20.31
CA ASN A 154 -20.07 -3.40 18.92
C ASN A 154 -21.06 -4.38 18.26
N GLN A 155 -21.76 -5.21 19.06
CA GLN A 155 -22.72 -6.23 18.66
C GLN A 155 -22.14 -7.43 17.90
N LYS A 156 -20.82 -7.47 17.67
CA LYS A 156 -20.15 -8.59 16.98
C LYS A 156 -20.14 -9.84 17.86
N MET A 157 -20.42 -10.99 17.25
CA MET A 157 -20.33 -12.29 17.89
C MET A 157 -18.94 -12.91 17.68
N ILE A 158 -18.37 -13.49 18.74
CA ILE A 158 -17.10 -14.23 18.68
C ILE A 158 -17.19 -15.57 19.42
N VAL A 159 -16.52 -16.59 18.91
CA VAL A 159 -16.35 -17.89 19.59
C VAL A 159 -15.35 -17.74 20.74
N LEU A 160 -15.79 -18.07 21.95
CA LEU A 160 -14.98 -18.04 23.16
C LEU A 160 -14.35 -19.40 23.49
N ASP A 161 -15.10 -20.48 23.25
CA ASP A 161 -14.66 -21.84 23.54
C ASP A 161 -15.47 -22.87 22.75
N ILE A 162 -14.87 -24.04 22.54
CA ILE A 162 -15.55 -25.22 21.98
C ILE A 162 -15.23 -26.39 22.90
N HIS A 163 -16.25 -27.08 23.39
CA HIS A 163 -16.09 -28.31 24.15
C HIS A 163 -16.68 -29.49 23.36
N PRO A 164 -15.88 -30.51 23.01
CA PRO A 164 -16.39 -31.70 22.36
C PRO A 164 -17.34 -32.45 23.29
N SER A 165 -18.34 -33.11 22.72
CA SER A 165 -19.15 -34.09 23.45
C SER A 165 -18.54 -35.48 23.30
N GLU A 166 -18.73 -36.35 24.29
CA GLU A 166 -18.38 -37.78 24.21
C GLU A 166 -19.42 -38.56 23.37
N ASP A 167 -20.59 -37.98 23.13
CA ASP A 167 -21.60 -38.55 22.25
C ASP A 167 -21.06 -38.71 20.82
N GLN A 168 -21.45 -39.78 20.13
CA GLN A 168 -21.22 -39.90 18.69
C GLN A 168 -22.51 -39.57 17.94
N TYR A 169 -22.47 -38.51 17.13
CA TYR A 169 -23.56 -38.21 16.21
C TYR A 169 -23.48 -39.15 14.99
N PHE A 170 -24.50 -39.99 14.85
CA PHE A 170 -24.73 -40.81 13.66
C PHE A 170 -25.88 -40.22 12.86
N GLU A 171 -25.60 -39.88 11.60
CA GLU A 171 -26.61 -39.36 10.69
C GLU A 171 -27.40 -40.51 10.08
N ARG A 172 -28.75 -40.45 10.12
CA ARG A 172 -29.58 -41.40 9.38
C ARG A 172 -29.59 -41.00 7.92
N ILE A 173 -29.05 -41.87 7.06
CA ILE A 173 -29.11 -41.70 5.61
C ILE A 173 -30.56 -41.88 5.19
N GLN A 174 -31.15 -40.85 4.58
CA GLN A 174 -32.42 -40.96 3.89
C GLN A 174 -32.14 -41.12 2.40
N GLU A 175 -32.56 -42.24 1.83
CA GLU A 175 -32.62 -42.39 0.37
C GLU A 175 -33.64 -41.38 -0.16
N ASN A 176 -33.21 -40.50 -1.07
CA ASN A 176 -34.10 -39.57 -1.74
C ASN A 176 -34.45 -40.13 -3.12
N ASP A 177 -35.75 -40.36 -3.35
CA ASP A 177 -36.27 -40.91 -4.61
C ASP A 177 -36.23 -39.91 -5.78
N SER A 178 -36.07 -38.61 -5.50
CA SER A 178 -36.01 -37.56 -6.52
C SER A 178 -34.88 -36.57 -6.25
N PHE A 179 -33.97 -36.40 -7.22
CA PHE A 179 -32.88 -35.44 -7.17
C PHE A 179 -33.14 -34.32 -8.18
N THR A 180 -33.21 -33.08 -7.70
CA THR A 180 -33.16 -31.90 -8.58
C THR A 180 -31.91 -31.08 -8.31
N ILE A 181 -31.40 -30.45 -9.36
CA ILE A 181 -30.24 -29.57 -9.30
C ILE A 181 -30.56 -28.25 -9.99
N GLY A 182 -30.14 -27.16 -9.37
CA GLY A 182 -30.18 -25.80 -9.93
C GLY A 182 -28.85 -25.09 -9.65
N ALA A 183 -28.72 -23.85 -10.10
CA ALA A 183 -27.55 -23.04 -9.82
C ALA A 183 -27.89 -21.56 -9.92
N ASP A 184 -27.13 -20.73 -9.19
CA ASP A 184 -27.07 -19.28 -9.33
C ASP A 184 -25.60 -18.90 -9.54
N ILE A 185 -25.27 -18.38 -10.72
CA ILE A 185 -23.87 -18.24 -11.15
C ILE A 185 -23.57 -16.80 -11.52
N GLU A 186 -22.66 -16.19 -10.75
CA GLU A 186 -22.27 -14.80 -10.88
C GLU A 186 -21.14 -14.62 -11.93
N PHE A 187 -21.16 -13.50 -12.63
CA PHE A 187 -20.11 -13.05 -13.55
C PHE A 187 -19.98 -11.52 -13.52
N MET A 188 -18.92 -10.99 -14.13
CA MET A 188 -18.63 -9.56 -14.19
C MET A 188 -18.32 -9.12 -15.60
N LEU A 189 -18.49 -7.83 -15.87
CA LEU A 189 -18.18 -7.23 -17.16
C LEU A 189 -16.92 -6.35 -17.10
N SER A 190 -16.10 -6.46 -18.12
CA SER A 190 -14.90 -5.66 -18.34
C SER A 190 -15.04 -4.87 -19.62
N CYS A 191 -14.73 -3.57 -19.66
CA CYS A 191 -14.61 -2.78 -20.89
C CYS A 191 -13.18 -2.26 -21.01
N ASP A 192 -12.44 -2.67 -22.03
CA ASP A 192 -11.01 -2.31 -22.20
C ASP A 192 -10.13 -2.63 -20.95
N GLY A 193 -10.54 -3.62 -20.16
CA GLY A 193 -9.87 -4.03 -18.92
C GLY A 193 -10.42 -3.41 -17.63
N ASP A 194 -11.29 -2.40 -17.73
CA ASP A 194 -11.92 -1.71 -16.59
C ASP A 194 -13.27 -2.33 -16.22
N LEU A 195 -13.61 -2.35 -14.92
CA LEU A 195 -14.91 -2.84 -14.45
C LEU A 195 -16.06 -1.94 -14.91
N ILE A 196 -17.09 -2.56 -15.51
CA ILE A 196 -18.36 -1.90 -15.84
C ILE A 196 -19.54 -2.63 -15.17
N PRO A 197 -20.56 -1.91 -14.65
CA PRO A 197 -21.72 -2.55 -14.03
C PRO A 197 -22.50 -3.45 -14.99
N ALA A 198 -22.87 -4.66 -14.55
CA ALA A 198 -23.74 -5.57 -15.29
C ALA A 198 -25.11 -4.95 -15.61
N SER A 199 -25.62 -4.11 -14.71
CA SER A 199 -26.87 -3.33 -14.88
C SER A 199 -26.89 -2.39 -16.09
N HIS A 200 -25.76 -2.17 -16.77
CA HIS A 200 -25.75 -1.43 -18.05
C HIS A 200 -26.37 -2.23 -19.19
N PHE A 201 -26.36 -3.57 -19.11
CA PHE A 201 -26.84 -4.47 -20.16
C PHE A 201 -27.99 -5.35 -19.69
N TYR A 202 -28.02 -5.72 -18.41
CA TYR A 202 -28.99 -6.68 -17.87
C TYR A 202 -29.97 -6.03 -16.91
N PRO A 203 -31.23 -6.51 -16.87
CA PRO A 203 -32.20 -6.13 -15.83
C PRO A 203 -31.76 -6.64 -14.44
N LEU A 204 -32.47 -6.22 -13.38
CA LEU A 204 -32.22 -6.73 -12.03
C LEU A 204 -32.70 -8.18 -11.89
N GLU A 205 -33.93 -8.44 -12.33
CA GLU A 205 -34.59 -9.74 -12.26
C GLU A 205 -34.57 -10.46 -13.60
N GLY A 206 -34.87 -11.76 -13.57
CA GLY A 206 -34.92 -12.62 -14.76
C GLY A 206 -33.88 -13.74 -14.75
N ALA A 207 -33.92 -14.58 -15.78
CA ALA A 207 -33.00 -15.71 -15.94
C ALA A 207 -31.54 -15.26 -16.16
N ILE A 208 -31.37 -14.05 -16.70
CA ILE A 208 -30.13 -13.29 -16.73
C ILE A 208 -30.46 -11.95 -16.11
N GLY A 209 -29.88 -11.67 -14.95
CA GLY A 209 -30.12 -10.42 -14.25
C GLY A 209 -28.89 -9.94 -13.51
N CYS A 210 -29.09 -9.11 -12.50
CA CYS A 210 -28.03 -8.66 -11.62
C CYS A 210 -28.19 -9.26 -10.23
N ASP A 211 -27.08 -9.56 -9.56
CA ASP A 211 -27.09 -9.76 -8.11
C ASP A 211 -27.43 -8.44 -7.40
N GLU A 212 -27.94 -8.48 -6.18
CA GLU A 212 -28.34 -7.30 -5.41
C GLU A 212 -27.15 -6.40 -5.02
N ARG A 213 -25.91 -6.87 -5.23
CA ARG A 213 -24.69 -6.10 -4.94
C ARG A 213 -24.51 -4.90 -5.86
N GLN A 214 -24.82 -3.74 -5.30
CA GLN A 214 -24.53 -2.44 -5.91
C GLN A 214 -23.07 -2.02 -5.75
N MET A 215 -22.59 -1.24 -6.72
CA MET A 215 -21.25 -0.65 -6.78
C MET A 215 -21.01 0.32 -5.63
N GLU A 216 -22.02 1.10 -5.31
CA GLU A 216 -22.17 1.89 -4.10
C GLU A 216 -23.62 1.75 -3.62
N LYS A 217 -23.84 1.78 -2.30
CA LYS A 217 -25.20 1.73 -1.73
C LYS A 217 -26.06 2.85 -2.30
N ASP A 218 -27.23 2.48 -2.82
CA ASP A 218 -28.24 3.34 -3.44
C ASP A 218 -27.78 3.99 -4.77
N SER A 219 -26.74 3.46 -5.41
CA SER A 219 -26.26 3.96 -6.70
C SER A 219 -27.11 3.54 -7.89
N GLY A 220 -27.88 2.46 -7.75
CA GLY A 220 -28.60 1.84 -8.88
C GLY A 220 -27.70 1.12 -9.90
N HIS A 221 -26.37 1.10 -9.67
CA HIS A 221 -25.42 0.39 -10.51
C HIS A 221 -25.05 -0.94 -9.87
N TYR A 222 -25.55 -2.04 -10.43
CA TYR A 222 -25.32 -3.40 -9.97
C TYR A 222 -24.15 -4.02 -10.73
N VAL A 223 -23.19 -4.55 -9.98
CA VAL A 223 -21.85 -4.89 -10.50
C VAL A 223 -21.83 -6.28 -11.11
N LEU A 224 -22.42 -7.25 -10.43
CA LEU A 224 -22.41 -8.64 -10.83
C LEU A 224 -23.63 -8.97 -11.68
N GLY A 225 -23.40 -9.61 -12.81
CA GLY A 225 -24.44 -10.33 -13.53
C GLY A 225 -24.64 -11.70 -12.90
N GLU A 226 -25.84 -12.24 -12.98
CA GLU A 226 -26.18 -13.55 -12.44
C GLU A 226 -27.03 -14.33 -13.44
N ILE A 227 -26.63 -15.58 -13.69
CA ILE A 227 -27.35 -16.55 -14.51
C ILE A 227 -28.13 -17.50 -13.59
N ARG A 228 -29.44 -17.59 -13.79
CA ARG A 228 -30.40 -18.34 -12.96
C ARG A 228 -31.16 -19.37 -13.82
N PRO A 229 -30.53 -20.50 -14.20
CA PRO A 229 -31.21 -21.57 -14.92
C PRO A 229 -32.36 -22.18 -14.12
N ASN A 230 -33.39 -22.65 -14.82
CA ASN A 230 -34.44 -23.45 -14.21
C ASN A 230 -33.88 -24.73 -13.60
N PHE A 231 -34.48 -25.18 -12.49
CA PHE A 231 -34.17 -26.48 -11.89
C PHE A 231 -34.37 -27.62 -12.89
N SER A 232 -33.48 -28.60 -12.82
CA SER A 232 -33.48 -29.77 -13.71
C SER A 232 -33.40 -31.06 -12.92
N GLN A 233 -33.87 -32.16 -13.51
CA GLN A 233 -33.76 -33.50 -12.93
C GLN A 233 -32.39 -34.16 -13.22
N SER A 234 -31.61 -33.58 -14.14
CA SER A 234 -30.29 -34.08 -14.49
C SER A 234 -29.25 -32.95 -14.65
N PRO A 235 -27.98 -33.20 -14.28
CA PRO A 235 -26.87 -32.27 -14.54
C PRO A 235 -26.71 -31.91 -16.02
N ARG A 236 -27.04 -32.84 -16.94
CA ARG A 236 -26.95 -32.62 -18.38
C ARG A 236 -27.97 -31.60 -18.87
N GLU A 237 -29.21 -31.70 -18.42
CA GLU A 237 -30.27 -30.74 -18.74
C GLU A 237 -29.93 -29.35 -18.15
N LEU A 238 -29.44 -29.30 -16.90
CA LEU A 238 -29.01 -28.05 -16.29
C LEU A 238 -27.86 -27.40 -17.08
N PHE A 239 -26.87 -28.18 -17.52
CA PHE A 239 -25.79 -27.69 -18.39
C PHE A 239 -26.32 -27.05 -19.67
N THR A 240 -27.26 -27.70 -20.37
CA THR A 240 -27.87 -27.14 -21.59
C THR A 240 -28.67 -25.86 -21.31
N ASN A 241 -29.32 -25.76 -20.15
CA ASN A 241 -30.02 -24.53 -19.76
C ASN A 241 -29.03 -23.38 -19.49
N ILE A 242 -27.90 -23.67 -18.84
CA ILE A 242 -26.82 -22.69 -18.62
C ILE A 242 -26.21 -22.24 -19.95
N GLU A 243 -25.91 -23.17 -20.85
CA GLU A 243 -25.36 -22.89 -22.19
C GLU A 243 -26.24 -21.88 -22.95
N LYS A 244 -27.55 -22.12 -23.00
CA LYS A 244 -28.52 -21.20 -23.64
C LYS A 244 -28.54 -19.81 -23.01
N LEU A 245 -28.44 -19.73 -21.68
CA LEU A 245 -28.43 -18.45 -20.98
C LEU A 245 -27.10 -17.70 -21.19
N ILE A 246 -25.97 -18.40 -21.29
CA ILE A 246 -24.69 -17.77 -21.65
C ILE A 246 -24.74 -17.24 -23.09
N GLU A 247 -25.32 -17.99 -24.03
CA GLU A 247 -25.55 -17.51 -25.40
C GLU A 247 -26.48 -16.29 -25.45
N GLU A 248 -27.55 -16.28 -24.65
CA GLU A 248 -28.45 -15.13 -24.54
C GLU A 248 -27.77 -13.91 -23.89
N ALA A 249 -26.99 -14.11 -22.82
CA ALA A 249 -26.23 -13.06 -22.19
C ALA A 249 -25.22 -12.45 -23.17
N ALA A 250 -24.47 -13.31 -23.89
CA ALA A 250 -23.53 -12.87 -24.90
C ALA A 250 -24.20 -12.09 -26.05
N ARG A 251 -25.42 -12.45 -26.46
CA ARG A 251 -26.18 -11.71 -27.50
C ARG A 251 -26.56 -10.30 -27.07
N GLN A 252 -26.78 -10.06 -25.77
CA GLN A 252 -27.08 -8.72 -25.24
C GLN A 252 -25.82 -7.83 -25.13
N ILE A 253 -24.62 -8.41 -25.29
CA ILE A 253 -23.34 -7.70 -25.30
C ILE A 253 -22.64 -7.93 -26.65
N PRO A 254 -23.08 -7.26 -27.73
CA PRO A 254 -22.52 -7.44 -29.07
C PRO A 254 -21.17 -6.73 -29.27
N TYR A 255 -20.37 -6.54 -28.22
CA TYR A 255 -19.17 -5.70 -28.25
C TYR A 255 -17.87 -6.51 -28.08
N GLU A 256 -16.87 -6.20 -28.90
CA GLU A 256 -15.54 -6.84 -28.90
C GLU A 256 -14.71 -6.43 -27.69
N ASN A 257 -14.76 -5.16 -27.31
CA ASN A 257 -13.99 -4.61 -26.18
C ASN A 257 -14.68 -4.79 -24.83
N ILE A 258 -15.88 -5.40 -24.78
CA ILE A 258 -16.50 -5.85 -23.53
C ILE A 258 -16.23 -7.34 -23.35
N GLU A 259 -15.70 -7.75 -22.21
CA GLU A 259 -15.49 -9.16 -21.87
C GLU A 259 -16.41 -9.59 -20.73
N ILE A 260 -16.93 -10.82 -20.82
CA ILE A 260 -17.66 -11.46 -19.73
C ILE A 260 -16.67 -12.32 -18.94
N ARG A 261 -16.38 -11.96 -17.69
CA ARG A 261 -15.38 -12.64 -16.85
C ARG A 261 -16.05 -13.36 -15.68
N ALA A 262 -15.56 -14.56 -15.37
CA ALA A 262 -16.04 -15.42 -14.29
C ALA A 262 -14.84 -15.97 -13.49
N GLY A 263 -15.09 -16.72 -12.41
CA GLY A 263 -14.06 -17.25 -11.53
C GLY A 263 -14.22 -16.84 -10.07
N SER A 264 -13.11 -16.66 -9.35
CA SER A 264 -13.09 -16.29 -7.95
C SER A 264 -13.31 -14.79 -7.72
N MET A 265 -12.44 -13.97 -8.31
CA MET A 265 -12.44 -12.51 -8.10
C MET A 265 -11.84 -11.82 -9.33
N PRO A 266 -12.55 -11.79 -10.47
CA PRO A 266 -12.05 -11.16 -11.70
C PRO A 266 -11.55 -9.74 -11.44
N PHE A 267 -12.32 -8.97 -10.68
CA PHE A 267 -11.94 -7.64 -10.19
C PHE A 267 -11.80 -7.64 -8.66
N THR A 268 -10.69 -7.10 -8.17
CA THR A 268 -10.41 -7.02 -6.73
C THR A 268 -11.58 -6.34 -6.01
N GLY A 269 -12.08 -6.94 -4.93
CA GLY A 269 -13.18 -6.38 -4.14
C GLY A 269 -14.55 -7.02 -4.41
N TYR A 270 -14.79 -7.53 -5.63
CA TYR A 270 -16.03 -8.24 -5.98
C TYR A 270 -15.75 -9.73 -6.19
N GLN A 271 -16.41 -10.57 -5.40
CA GLN A 271 -16.30 -12.02 -5.50
C GLN A 271 -17.39 -12.52 -6.43
N CYS A 272 -17.07 -13.44 -7.34
CA CYS A 272 -18.11 -14.21 -8.03
C CYS A 272 -18.33 -15.55 -7.29
N GLY A 273 -19.59 -15.91 -7.12
CA GLY A 273 -20.08 -17.18 -6.61
C GLY A 273 -20.64 -18.05 -7.73
N GLY A 274 -20.51 -19.36 -7.58
CA GLY A 274 -21.19 -20.35 -8.41
C GLY A 274 -22.00 -21.27 -7.52
N HIS A 275 -23.11 -20.77 -6.99
CA HIS A 275 -23.93 -21.49 -6.02
C HIS A 275 -24.64 -22.65 -6.70
N ILE A 276 -24.62 -23.83 -6.08
CA ILE A 276 -25.31 -25.02 -6.58
C ILE A 276 -26.49 -25.31 -5.65
N HIS A 277 -27.66 -25.50 -6.23
CA HIS A 277 -28.90 -25.77 -5.51
C HIS A 277 -29.18 -27.26 -5.56
N PHE A 278 -29.32 -27.86 -4.39
CA PHE A 278 -29.65 -29.26 -4.26
C PHE A 278 -31.08 -29.39 -3.75
N GLY A 279 -31.91 -30.08 -4.52
CA GLY A 279 -33.30 -30.38 -4.19
C GLY A 279 -33.46 -31.50 -3.16
N MET A 280 -32.59 -31.54 -2.16
CA MET A 280 -32.57 -32.55 -1.11
C MET A 280 -32.18 -31.89 0.23
N PRO A 281 -32.53 -32.49 1.38
CA PRO A 281 -32.13 -31.97 2.68
C PRO A 281 -30.60 -31.94 2.85
N ILE A 282 -30.08 -30.88 3.47
CA ILE A 282 -28.67 -30.80 3.87
C ILE A 282 -28.39 -31.77 5.03
N SER A 283 -27.22 -32.41 4.98
CA SER A 283 -26.71 -33.33 5.99
C SER A 283 -25.25 -32.99 6.31
N LEU A 284 -24.76 -33.39 7.49
CA LEU A 284 -23.36 -33.18 7.86
C LEU A 284 -22.43 -33.95 6.91
N SER A 285 -22.76 -35.21 6.61
CA SER A 285 -21.99 -36.04 5.69
C SER A 285 -21.96 -35.44 4.28
N LEU A 286 -23.09 -34.94 3.78
CA LEU A 286 -23.17 -34.28 2.48
C LEU A 286 -22.30 -33.01 2.41
N LEU A 287 -22.38 -32.13 3.41
CA LEU A 287 -21.59 -30.90 3.43
C LEU A 287 -20.08 -31.20 3.43
N ARG A 288 -19.66 -32.19 4.23
CA ARG A 288 -18.27 -32.66 4.29
C ARG A 288 -17.79 -33.21 2.96
N ALA A 289 -18.62 -34.03 2.33
CA ALA A 289 -18.31 -34.61 1.03
C ALA A 289 -18.19 -33.53 -0.05
N LEU A 290 -19.09 -32.54 -0.07
CA LEU A 290 -19.01 -31.40 -1.00
C LEU A 290 -17.73 -30.58 -0.78
N ASP A 291 -17.37 -30.27 0.46
CA ASP A 291 -16.15 -29.52 0.73
C ASP A 291 -14.89 -30.27 0.29
N GLN A 292 -14.77 -31.57 0.59
CA GLN A 292 -13.57 -32.35 0.27
C GLN A 292 -13.49 -32.79 -1.20
N TYR A 293 -14.62 -33.15 -1.81
CA TYR A 293 -14.66 -33.76 -3.13
C TYR A 293 -15.19 -32.85 -4.24
N LEU A 294 -15.68 -31.66 -3.91
CA LEU A 294 -16.07 -30.64 -4.90
C LEU A 294 -15.28 -29.35 -4.73
N ALA A 295 -15.26 -28.75 -3.53
CA ALA A 295 -14.57 -27.48 -3.32
C ALA A 295 -13.04 -27.58 -3.34
N ILE A 296 -12.43 -28.60 -2.73
CA ILE A 296 -10.97 -28.80 -2.80
C ILE A 296 -10.49 -29.06 -4.24
N PRO A 297 -11.12 -29.95 -5.04
CA PRO A 297 -10.74 -30.15 -6.43
C PRO A 297 -10.85 -28.88 -7.27
N LEU A 298 -11.92 -28.10 -7.09
CA LEU A 298 -12.05 -26.81 -7.76
C LEU A 298 -10.95 -25.83 -7.31
N ALA A 299 -10.62 -25.78 -6.01
CA ALA A 299 -9.55 -24.95 -5.48
C ALA A 299 -8.15 -25.28 -6.06
N ILE A 300 -7.94 -26.51 -6.56
CA ILE A 300 -6.69 -26.90 -7.23
C ILE A 300 -6.57 -26.26 -8.62
N VAL A 301 -7.68 -25.92 -9.28
CA VAL A 301 -7.69 -25.41 -10.66
C VAL A 301 -8.04 -23.93 -10.77
N GLU A 302 -8.35 -23.27 -9.65
CA GLU A 302 -8.56 -21.82 -9.57
C GLU A 302 -7.26 -21.00 -9.66
N CYS A 303 -7.38 -19.72 -9.98
CA CYS A 303 -6.27 -18.77 -9.90
C CYS A 303 -5.88 -18.51 -8.42
N PRO A 304 -4.64 -18.84 -7.97
CA PRO A 304 -4.24 -18.74 -6.56
C PRO A 304 -4.43 -17.36 -5.94
N GLU A 305 -4.01 -16.32 -6.66
CA GLU A 305 -4.03 -14.96 -6.16
C GLU A 305 -5.47 -14.45 -5.98
N LYS A 306 -6.36 -14.80 -6.90
CA LYS A 306 -7.78 -14.41 -6.86
C LYS A 306 -8.56 -15.22 -5.84
N ALA A 307 -8.36 -16.54 -5.80
CA ALA A 307 -8.99 -17.43 -4.83
C ALA A 307 -8.63 -17.07 -3.39
N LYS A 308 -7.34 -16.82 -3.11
CA LYS A 308 -6.87 -16.35 -1.80
C LYS A 308 -7.54 -15.05 -1.37
N LEU A 309 -7.72 -14.08 -2.29
CA LEU A 309 -8.40 -12.83 -1.98
C LEU A 309 -9.90 -13.04 -1.72
N ARG A 310 -10.57 -13.90 -2.50
CA ARG A 310 -11.97 -14.28 -2.30
C ARG A 310 -12.19 -14.90 -0.92
N ARG A 311 -11.36 -15.87 -0.55
CA ARG A 311 -11.47 -16.64 0.70
C ARG A 311 -11.17 -15.84 1.96
N LYS A 312 -10.49 -14.69 1.85
CA LYS A 312 -10.34 -13.72 2.94
C LYS A 312 -11.63 -12.95 3.27
N THR A 313 -12.67 -13.08 2.46
CA THR A 313 -13.97 -12.44 2.67
C THR A 313 -14.96 -13.44 3.29
N LYS A 314 -16.24 -13.08 3.39
CA LYS A 314 -17.29 -14.02 3.82
C LYS A 314 -17.58 -15.11 2.76
N HIS A 315 -17.03 -15.00 1.55
CA HIS A 315 -17.27 -15.92 0.43
C HIS A 315 -16.18 -16.98 0.32
N GLY A 316 -16.56 -18.16 -0.19
CA GLY A 316 -15.62 -19.21 -0.51
C GLY A 316 -14.99 -19.94 0.66
N GLY A 317 -15.51 -19.76 1.88
CA GLY A 317 -15.09 -20.55 3.02
C GLY A 317 -15.71 -21.94 2.98
N LEU A 318 -15.01 -22.93 3.54
CA LEU A 318 -15.55 -24.27 3.76
C LEU A 318 -16.74 -24.21 4.74
N GLY A 319 -17.68 -25.15 4.58
CA GLY A 319 -18.86 -25.30 5.41
C GLY A 319 -19.95 -24.25 5.18
N ARG A 320 -19.94 -23.56 4.03
CA ARG A 320 -20.92 -22.50 3.71
C ARG A 320 -22.10 -23.04 2.93
N TYR A 321 -23.29 -22.89 3.49
CA TYR A 321 -24.56 -23.32 2.89
C TYR A 321 -25.71 -22.42 3.34
N ARG A 322 -26.84 -22.49 2.63
CA ARG A 322 -28.11 -21.83 3.01
C ARG A 322 -29.28 -22.79 2.82
N VAL A 323 -30.13 -22.93 3.83
CA VAL A 323 -31.33 -23.80 3.76
C VAL A 323 -32.46 -23.07 3.02
N LYS A 324 -33.19 -23.79 2.17
CA LYS A 324 -34.33 -23.32 1.38
C LYS A 324 -35.50 -24.31 1.45
N SER A 325 -36.68 -23.89 0.99
CA SER A 325 -37.87 -24.75 0.97
C SER A 325 -37.71 -26.00 0.10
N TYR A 326 -36.93 -25.92 -0.98
CA TYR A 326 -36.63 -27.05 -1.87
C TYR A 326 -35.46 -27.92 -1.42
N GLY A 327 -34.69 -27.53 -0.39
CA GLY A 327 -33.44 -28.20 -0.01
C GLY A 327 -32.40 -27.20 0.51
N PHE A 328 -31.26 -27.06 -0.18
CA PHE A 328 -30.24 -26.08 0.20
C PHE A 328 -29.41 -25.55 -0.98
N GLU A 329 -28.75 -24.42 -0.75
CA GLU A 329 -27.75 -23.82 -1.63
C GLU A 329 -26.35 -24.06 -1.04
N TYR A 330 -25.43 -24.56 -1.86
CA TYR A 330 -24.03 -24.69 -1.52
C TYR A 330 -23.23 -23.47 -2.00
N LEU A 331 -22.52 -22.80 -1.09
CA LEU A 331 -22.00 -21.44 -1.32
C LEU A 331 -20.46 -21.36 -1.40
N SER A 332 -19.75 -22.46 -1.21
CA SER A 332 -18.27 -22.45 -1.12
C SER A 332 -17.60 -22.20 -2.49
N LEU A 333 -18.24 -22.55 -3.61
CA LEU A 333 -17.61 -22.51 -4.92
C LEU A 333 -17.48 -21.10 -5.49
N SER A 334 -16.38 -20.83 -6.19
CA SER A 334 -16.28 -19.69 -7.10
C SER A 334 -17.15 -19.92 -8.34
N SER A 335 -17.27 -18.91 -9.20
CA SER A 335 -18.00 -19.06 -10.46
C SER A 335 -17.24 -19.99 -11.41
N TRP A 336 -17.90 -21.08 -11.82
CA TRP A 336 -17.31 -22.20 -12.58
C TRP A 336 -17.69 -22.20 -14.07
N ILE A 337 -18.38 -21.15 -14.56
CA ILE A 337 -18.76 -21.00 -15.97
C ILE A 337 -17.63 -20.49 -16.87
N THR A 338 -16.38 -20.46 -16.38
CA THR A 338 -15.23 -20.00 -17.17
C THR A 338 -14.98 -20.86 -18.41
N ASP A 339 -15.34 -22.14 -18.37
CA ASP A 339 -15.15 -23.09 -19.47
C ASP A 339 -16.30 -24.13 -19.48
N PRO A 340 -16.81 -24.54 -20.66
CA PRO A 340 -17.92 -25.49 -20.75
C PRO A 340 -17.56 -26.89 -20.21
N LYS A 341 -16.32 -27.35 -20.36
CA LYS A 341 -15.90 -28.65 -19.81
C LYS A 341 -15.83 -28.59 -18.30
N LEU A 342 -15.28 -27.51 -17.73
CA LEU A 342 -15.29 -27.31 -16.27
C LEU A 342 -16.71 -27.29 -15.71
N THR A 343 -17.58 -26.50 -16.36
CA THR A 343 -19.00 -26.36 -16.01
C THR A 343 -19.67 -27.73 -15.94
N LYS A 344 -19.48 -28.54 -16.98
CA LYS A 344 -20.02 -29.90 -17.04
C LYS A 344 -19.43 -30.78 -15.94
N SER A 345 -18.10 -30.79 -15.76
CA SER A 345 -17.45 -31.59 -14.71
C SER A 345 -17.93 -31.22 -13.30
N VAL A 346 -18.10 -29.93 -12.99
CA VAL A 346 -18.58 -29.45 -11.68
C VAL A 346 -19.99 -29.95 -11.40
N LEU A 347 -20.92 -29.85 -12.37
CA LEU A 347 -22.30 -30.30 -12.19
C LEU A 347 -22.41 -31.82 -12.00
N PHE A 348 -21.64 -32.59 -12.77
CA PHE A 348 -21.62 -34.05 -12.64
C PHE A 348 -20.90 -34.51 -11.38
N LEU A 349 -19.83 -33.84 -10.97
CA LEU A 349 -19.14 -34.12 -9.72
C LEU A 349 -20.03 -33.79 -8.51
N ALA A 350 -20.76 -32.67 -8.56
CA ALA A 350 -21.74 -32.31 -7.56
C ALA A 350 -22.84 -33.38 -7.40
N LYS A 351 -23.34 -33.91 -8.52
CA LYS A 351 -24.29 -35.03 -8.53
C LYS A 351 -23.69 -36.30 -7.92
N LEU A 352 -22.52 -36.72 -8.38
CA LEU A 352 -21.84 -37.92 -7.88
C LEU A 352 -21.58 -37.85 -6.37
N VAL A 353 -21.07 -36.70 -5.91
CA VAL A 353 -20.80 -36.46 -4.48
C VAL A 353 -22.10 -36.45 -3.68
N ALA A 354 -23.17 -35.84 -4.20
CA ALA A 354 -24.45 -35.80 -3.52
C ALA A 354 -25.14 -37.16 -3.44
N GLU A 355 -24.93 -38.06 -4.40
CA GLU A 355 -25.46 -39.43 -4.36
C GLU A 355 -24.66 -40.33 -3.39
N HIS A 356 -23.34 -40.21 -3.40
CA HIS A 356 -22.45 -41.13 -2.70
C HIS A 356 -21.78 -40.53 -1.47
N HIS A 357 -22.30 -39.42 -0.92
CA HIS A 357 -21.67 -38.73 0.22
C HIS A 357 -21.45 -39.64 1.45
N HIS A 358 -22.26 -40.68 1.61
CA HIS A 358 -22.16 -41.65 2.69
C HIS A 358 -21.03 -42.69 2.48
N GLU A 359 -20.56 -42.89 1.25
CA GLU A 359 -19.43 -43.75 0.88
C GLU A 359 -18.09 -42.99 0.93
N LEU A 360 -18.13 -41.65 0.91
CA LEU A 360 -16.97 -40.78 0.74
C LEU A 360 -16.35 -40.35 2.08
N ILE A 361 -15.22 -40.96 2.43
CA ILE A 361 -14.46 -40.68 3.65
C ILE A 361 -13.79 -39.29 3.58
N CYS A 362 -14.01 -38.45 4.60
CA CYS A 362 -13.53 -37.06 4.65
C CYS A 362 -12.42 -36.80 5.70
N ASP A 363 -11.35 -37.59 5.65
CA ASP A 363 -10.21 -37.56 6.59
C ASP A 363 -9.26 -36.37 6.40
N TYR A 364 -9.15 -35.82 5.19
CA TYR A 364 -8.25 -34.69 4.89
C TYR A 364 -8.83 -33.32 5.21
N LEU A 365 -10.16 -33.18 5.19
CA LEU A 365 -10.87 -31.90 5.29
C LEU A 365 -10.50 -31.06 6.51
N TYR A 366 -10.21 -31.73 7.64
CA TYR A 366 -9.97 -31.07 8.92
C TYR A 366 -8.51 -30.94 9.30
N HIS A 367 -7.61 -31.40 8.44
CA HIS A 367 -6.19 -31.25 8.69
C HIS A 367 -5.81 -29.75 8.55
N PRO A 368 -5.21 -29.12 9.59
CA PRO A 368 -4.95 -27.66 9.58
C PRO A 368 -4.13 -27.20 8.37
N VAL A 369 -3.16 -28.00 7.93
CA VAL A 369 -2.34 -27.71 6.74
C VAL A 369 -3.19 -27.71 5.45
N ILE A 370 -4.19 -28.58 5.33
CA ILE A 370 -5.06 -28.64 4.15
C ILE A 370 -6.02 -27.45 4.14
N GLN A 371 -6.62 -27.12 5.29
CA GLN A 371 -7.44 -25.92 5.40
C GLN A 371 -6.61 -24.66 5.12
N GLN A 372 -5.41 -24.54 5.71
CA GLN A 372 -4.51 -23.43 5.43
C GLN A 372 -4.13 -23.36 3.95
N ALA A 373 -3.88 -24.50 3.29
CA ALA A 373 -3.61 -24.56 1.86
C ALA A 373 -4.81 -24.07 1.03
N TYR A 374 -6.03 -24.45 1.40
CA TYR A 374 -7.26 -23.97 0.79
C TYR A 374 -7.40 -22.44 0.91
N TYR A 375 -7.36 -21.87 2.11
CA TYR A 375 -7.53 -20.42 2.31
C TYR A 375 -6.36 -19.58 1.75
N SER A 376 -5.15 -20.14 1.69
CA SER A 376 -3.98 -19.44 1.13
C SER A 376 -3.84 -19.58 -0.39
N GLY A 377 -4.65 -20.41 -1.05
CA GLY A 377 -4.54 -20.69 -2.48
C GLY A 377 -3.33 -21.58 -2.84
N ASN A 378 -2.83 -22.38 -1.89
CA ASN A 378 -1.66 -23.24 -2.10
C ASN A 378 -2.05 -24.55 -2.80
N ARG A 379 -2.17 -24.47 -4.14
CA ARG A 379 -2.52 -25.60 -5.01
C ARG A 379 -1.56 -26.77 -4.94
N PHE A 380 -0.27 -26.50 -4.70
CA PHE A 380 0.75 -27.56 -4.64
C PHE A 380 0.47 -28.54 -3.51
N LEU A 381 0.12 -28.03 -2.32
CA LEU A 381 -0.25 -28.88 -1.18
C LEU A 381 -1.58 -29.61 -1.42
N LEU A 382 -2.59 -28.93 -1.96
CA LEU A 382 -3.89 -29.54 -2.26
C LEU A 382 -3.78 -30.67 -3.30
N ARG A 383 -2.93 -30.52 -4.32
CA ARG A 383 -2.71 -31.57 -5.34
C ARG A 383 -2.07 -32.83 -4.77
N LYS A 384 -1.35 -32.77 -3.64
CA LYS A 384 -0.75 -33.97 -3.01
C LYS A 384 -1.79 -34.97 -2.52
N ILE A 385 -2.96 -34.50 -2.10
CA ILE A 385 -4.06 -35.38 -1.65
C ILE A 385 -4.96 -35.83 -2.79
N TRP A 386 -4.81 -35.26 -4.00
CA TRP A 386 -5.70 -35.53 -5.13
C TRP A 386 -5.77 -37.01 -5.53
N GLY A 387 -4.64 -37.73 -5.54
CA GLY A 387 -4.60 -39.14 -5.95
C GLY A 387 -5.56 -40.01 -5.14
N GLU A 388 -5.59 -39.83 -3.83
CA GLU A 388 -6.49 -40.57 -2.94
C GLU A 388 -7.94 -40.12 -3.07
N LEU A 389 -8.19 -38.82 -3.25
CA LEU A 389 -9.54 -38.31 -3.49
C LEU A 389 -10.12 -38.89 -4.79
N LYS A 390 -9.33 -38.90 -5.87
CA LYS A 390 -9.71 -39.49 -7.16
C LYS A 390 -10.01 -40.98 -7.04
N GLU A 391 -9.14 -41.75 -6.36
CA GLU A 391 -9.36 -43.18 -6.17
C GLU A 391 -10.68 -43.49 -5.45
N ARG A 392 -11.04 -42.69 -4.44
CA ARG A 392 -12.30 -42.83 -3.71
C ARG A 392 -13.51 -42.49 -4.59
N LEU A 393 -13.44 -41.42 -5.38
CA LEU A 393 -14.48 -41.10 -6.37
C LEU A 393 -14.67 -42.25 -7.37
N MET A 394 -13.58 -42.82 -7.88
CA MET A 394 -13.61 -43.94 -8.83
C MET A 394 -14.23 -45.22 -8.29
N ARG A 395 -14.29 -45.40 -6.97
CA ARG A 395 -14.87 -46.58 -6.31
C ARG A 395 -16.39 -46.48 -6.10
N THR A 396 -16.97 -45.29 -6.24
CA THR A 396 -18.42 -45.11 -6.11
C THR A 396 -19.16 -45.82 -7.24
N THR A 397 -20.35 -46.33 -6.94
CA THR A 397 -21.06 -47.25 -7.85
C THR A 397 -21.50 -46.61 -9.16
N SER A 398 -21.75 -45.29 -9.20
CA SER A 398 -22.17 -44.57 -10.41
C SER A 398 -21.03 -43.87 -11.16
N PHE A 399 -19.77 -43.92 -10.69
CA PHE A 399 -18.66 -43.19 -11.31
C PHE A 399 -18.49 -43.46 -12.80
N THR A 400 -18.59 -44.72 -13.23
CA THR A 400 -18.42 -45.13 -14.63
C THR A 400 -19.46 -44.51 -15.57
N GLN A 401 -20.62 -44.10 -15.05
CA GLN A 401 -21.66 -43.42 -15.82
C GLN A 401 -21.30 -41.97 -16.15
N TYR A 402 -20.44 -41.34 -15.34
CA TYR A 402 -20.06 -39.92 -15.43
C TYR A 402 -18.59 -39.70 -15.78
N GLN A 403 -17.82 -40.78 -16.00
CA GLN A 403 -16.37 -40.72 -16.22
C GLN A 403 -15.99 -39.73 -17.33
N ASN A 404 -16.65 -39.80 -18.48
CA ASN A 404 -16.37 -38.93 -19.63
C ASN A 404 -16.56 -37.44 -19.29
N GLU A 405 -17.53 -37.12 -18.44
CA GLU A 405 -17.80 -35.76 -17.96
C GLU A 405 -16.79 -35.27 -16.93
N LEU A 406 -16.23 -36.18 -16.12
CA LEU A 406 -15.29 -35.85 -15.04
C LEU A 406 -13.83 -35.79 -15.51
N ASP A 407 -13.49 -36.52 -16.57
CA ASP A 407 -12.12 -36.63 -17.09
C ASP A 407 -11.49 -35.26 -17.39
N ALA A 408 -12.27 -34.29 -17.88
CA ALA A 408 -11.75 -32.96 -18.18
C ALA A 408 -11.17 -32.24 -16.94
N LEU A 409 -11.91 -32.23 -15.83
CA LEU A 409 -11.41 -31.66 -14.57
C LEU A 409 -10.23 -32.47 -14.02
N PHE A 410 -10.30 -33.79 -14.11
CA PHE A 410 -9.27 -34.67 -13.56
C PHE A 410 -7.94 -34.49 -14.30
N SER A 411 -7.96 -34.41 -15.62
CA SER A 411 -6.77 -34.15 -16.44
C SER A 411 -6.16 -32.78 -16.12
N VAL A 412 -6.97 -31.73 -15.97
CA VAL A 412 -6.45 -30.39 -15.63
C VAL A 412 -5.75 -30.39 -14.26
N ILE A 413 -6.31 -31.08 -13.26
CA ILE A 413 -5.67 -31.25 -11.95
C ILE A 413 -4.35 -32.03 -12.07
N GLU A 414 -4.34 -33.12 -12.84
CA GLU A 414 -3.19 -34.01 -13.01
C GLU A 414 -2.06 -33.37 -13.82
N GLU A 415 -2.38 -32.49 -14.76
CA GLU A 415 -1.40 -31.71 -15.52
C GLU A 415 -0.87 -30.52 -14.69
N GLY A 416 -1.63 -30.07 -13.67
CA GLY A 416 -1.30 -28.90 -12.87
C GLY A 416 -1.70 -27.58 -13.52
N ASN A 417 -2.61 -27.63 -14.48
CA ASN A 417 -3.14 -26.47 -15.19
C ASN A 417 -4.18 -25.70 -14.33
N ILE A 418 -4.54 -24.50 -14.76
CA ILE A 418 -5.60 -23.67 -14.14
C ILE A 418 -6.59 -23.21 -15.19
N PHE A 419 -7.77 -22.82 -14.73
CA PHE A 419 -8.70 -22.03 -15.53
C PHE A 419 -8.40 -20.54 -15.34
N GLU A 420 -8.15 -19.83 -16.45
CA GLU A 420 -7.85 -18.40 -16.42
C GLU A 420 -9.13 -17.57 -16.28
N GLU A 421 -9.30 -16.94 -15.12
CA GLU A 421 -10.44 -16.06 -14.77
C GLU A 421 -10.45 -14.72 -15.55
N SER A 422 -9.34 -14.37 -16.21
CA SER A 422 -9.19 -13.13 -16.98
C SER A 422 -9.65 -13.24 -18.43
N ILE A 423 -9.98 -14.45 -18.89
CA ILE A 423 -10.44 -14.68 -20.26
C ILE A 423 -11.94 -14.39 -20.37
N ASP A 424 -12.32 -13.74 -21.46
CA ASP A 424 -13.72 -13.62 -21.86
C ASP A 424 -14.35 -15.00 -22.10
N ILE A 425 -15.34 -15.37 -21.28
CA ILE A 425 -15.96 -16.70 -21.32
C ILE A 425 -16.58 -16.99 -22.69
N ARG A 426 -16.99 -15.97 -23.46
CA ARG A 426 -17.54 -16.17 -24.82
C ARG A 426 -16.58 -16.95 -25.71
N ARG A 427 -15.27 -16.72 -25.58
CA ARG A 427 -14.22 -17.43 -26.33
C ARG A 427 -14.17 -18.91 -25.97
N ASN A 428 -14.20 -19.21 -24.66
CA ASN A 428 -14.11 -20.58 -24.16
C ASN A 428 -15.37 -21.39 -24.48
N TRP A 429 -16.53 -20.73 -24.52
CA TRP A 429 -17.81 -21.31 -24.91
C TRP A 429 -18.02 -21.36 -26.44
N GLY A 430 -17.03 -20.94 -27.25
CA GLY A 430 -17.13 -20.98 -28.71
C GLY A 430 -18.15 -19.99 -29.29
N ILE A 431 -18.54 -18.97 -28.53
CA ILE A 431 -19.50 -17.95 -28.95
C ILE A 431 -18.78 -16.88 -29.77
N GLY A 432 -19.28 -16.62 -30.98
CA GLY A 432 -18.75 -15.57 -31.85
C GLY A 432 -18.90 -14.18 -31.23
N ILE A 433 -17.79 -13.44 -31.15
CA ILE A 433 -17.78 -12.06 -30.64
C ILE A 433 -17.94 -11.11 -31.83
N PRO A 434 -18.98 -10.27 -31.88
CA PRO A 434 -19.12 -9.27 -32.95
C PRO A 434 -18.03 -8.20 -32.84
N LYS A 435 -17.74 -7.52 -33.96
CA LYS A 435 -16.67 -6.49 -34.06
C LYS A 435 -17.11 -5.08 -33.63
N GLU A 436 -18.28 -4.94 -33.02
CA GLU A 436 -18.73 -3.62 -32.56
C GLU A 436 -17.91 -3.20 -31.34
N ILE A 437 -17.61 -1.90 -31.21
CA ILE A 437 -16.86 -1.36 -30.08
C ILE A 437 -17.82 -0.54 -29.22
N TYR A 438 -17.90 -0.89 -27.95
CA TYR A 438 -18.62 -0.12 -26.96
C TYR A 438 -17.81 1.11 -26.56
N ASP A 439 -18.38 2.30 -26.74
CA ASP A 439 -17.78 3.55 -26.26
C ASP A 439 -18.49 3.99 -24.96
N PRO A 440 -17.88 3.81 -23.78
CA PRO A 440 -18.47 4.26 -22.52
C PRO A 440 -18.57 5.79 -22.43
N GLY A 441 -17.95 6.53 -23.34
CA GLY A 441 -17.82 7.99 -23.28
C GLY A 441 -16.71 8.44 -22.33
N CYS A 442 -16.63 9.75 -22.09
CA CYS A 442 -15.71 10.31 -21.11
C CYS A 442 -16.31 10.20 -19.71
N ASN A 443 -15.89 9.19 -18.96
CA ASN A 443 -16.32 8.96 -17.57
C ASN A 443 -15.16 9.13 -16.59
N ILE A 444 -15.49 9.64 -15.40
CA ILE A 444 -14.62 9.69 -14.23
C ILE A 444 -15.33 9.02 -13.04
N GLN A 445 -14.75 7.93 -12.52
CA GLN A 445 -15.29 7.26 -11.35
C GLN A 445 -14.66 7.84 -10.08
N ILE A 446 -15.48 8.40 -9.20
CA ILE A 446 -15.03 9.10 -7.99
C ILE A 446 -15.67 8.48 -6.73
N PRO A 447 -14.89 8.18 -5.67
CA PRO A 447 -15.42 7.67 -4.41
C PRO A 447 -16.45 8.57 -3.76
N LYS A 448 -17.45 7.95 -3.09
CA LYS A 448 -18.53 8.66 -2.39
C LYS A 448 -18.03 9.77 -1.48
N GLY A 449 -17.05 9.48 -0.64
CA GLY A 449 -16.49 10.47 0.30
C GLY A 449 -15.93 11.70 -0.41
N THR A 450 -15.22 11.49 -1.52
CA THR A 450 -14.66 12.58 -2.33
C THR A 450 -15.74 13.33 -3.10
N ARG A 451 -16.75 12.63 -3.64
CA ARG A 451 -17.90 13.26 -4.29
C ARG A 451 -18.69 14.13 -3.31
N MET A 452 -18.95 13.65 -2.10
CA MET A 452 -19.60 14.43 -1.04
C MET A 452 -18.76 15.65 -0.64
N LYS A 453 -17.44 15.49 -0.48
CA LYS A 453 -16.52 16.60 -0.18
C LYS A 453 -16.63 17.74 -1.21
N PHE A 454 -16.78 17.38 -2.48
CA PHE A 454 -16.82 18.32 -3.60
C PHE A 454 -18.24 18.62 -4.12
N ASN A 455 -19.28 18.16 -3.41
CA ASN A 455 -20.69 18.31 -3.80
C ASN A 455 -21.00 17.85 -5.24
N LEU A 456 -20.47 16.68 -5.62
CA LEU A 456 -20.62 16.07 -6.94
C LEU A 456 -21.67 14.95 -6.92
N GLN A 457 -22.56 14.87 -7.91
CA GLN A 457 -23.56 13.80 -8.03
C GLN A 457 -23.23 12.81 -9.15
N VAL A 458 -23.73 11.58 -9.05
CA VAL A 458 -23.60 10.59 -10.14
C VAL A 458 -24.44 11.07 -11.32
N GLY A 459 -23.90 10.97 -12.53
CA GLY A 459 -24.56 11.41 -13.76
C GLY A 459 -24.29 12.87 -14.14
N ASP A 460 -23.77 13.68 -13.21
CA ASP A 460 -23.37 15.06 -13.51
C ASP A 460 -22.26 15.09 -14.56
N LYS A 461 -22.28 16.12 -15.42
CA LYS A 461 -21.16 16.45 -16.30
C LYS A 461 -20.30 17.51 -15.62
N ALA A 462 -19.02 17.22 -15.45
CA ALA A 462 -18.05 18.15 -14.89
C ALA A 462 -16.89 18.39 -15.87
N PHE A 463 -16.30 19.59 -15.79
CA PHE A 463 -15.01 19.84 -16.41
C PHE A 463 -13.92 19.14 -15.60
N VAL A 464 -13.05 18.41 -16.27
CA VAL A 464 -11.91 17.69 -15.72
C VAL A 464 -10.65 18.20 -16.40
N SER A 465 -9.65 18.60 -15.61
CA SER A 465 -8.39 19.12 -16.10
C SER A 465 -7.22 18.24 -15.67
N ALA A 466 -6.25 18.00 -16.54
CA ALA A 466 -4.94 17.46 -16.18
C ALA A 466 -3.87 18.44 -16.65
N GLY A 467 -3.23 19.14 -15.71
CA GLY A 467 -2.36 20.26 -16.07
C GLY A 467 -3.17 21.40 -16.69
N LYS A 468 -2.98 21.66 -17.99
CA LYS A 468 -3.73 22.67 -18.76
C LYS A 468 -4.70 22.07 -19.78
N GLU A 469 -4.69 20.74 -19.96
CA GLU A 469 -5.65 20.04 -20.82
C GLU A 469 -6.98 19.91 -20.08
N ILE A 470 -8.09 20.25 -20.75
CA ILE A 470 -9.43 20.24 -20.15
C ILE A 470 -10.37 19.41 -21.03
N SER A 471 -11.17 18.55 -20.39
CA SER A 471 -12.22 17.78 -21.04
C SER A 471 -13.47 17.70 -20.15
N THR A 472 -14.63 17.42 -20.74
CA THR A 472 -15.86 17.15 -19.98
C THR A 472 -15.97 15.66 -19.69
N ALA A 473 -16.30 15.29 -18.45
CA ALA A 473 -16.55 13.91 -18.07
C ALA A 473 -17.86 13.76 -17.28
N THR A 474 -18.53 12.63 -17.46
CA THR A 474 -19.67 12.22 -16.64
C THR A 474 -19.16 11.56 -15.37
N ILE A 475 -19.69 11.98 -14.22
CA ILE A 475 -19.31 11.46 -12.91
C ILE A 475 -20.00 10.11 -12.70
N GLN A 476 -19.20 9.10 -12.37
CA GLN A 476 -19.66 7.74 -12.10
C GLN A 476 -19.29 7.36 -10.65
N PRO A 477 -20.04 6.45 -10.00
CA PRO A 477 -19.65 5.94 -8.70
C PRO A 477 -18.33 5.16 -8.84
N TYR A 478 -17.48 5.26 -7.82
CA TYR A 478 -16.32 4.38 -7.70
C TYR A 478 -16.70 3.15 -6.86
N PRO A 479 -16.25 1.94 -7.21
CA PRO A 479 -16.68 0.74 -6.51
C PRO A 479 -16.23 0.70 -5.04
N PHE A 480 -17.19 0.54 -4.12
CA PHE A 480 -16.97 0.59 -2.68
C PHE A 480 -16.06 -0.53 -2.14
N SER A 481 -16.01 -1.67 -2.82
CA SER A 481 -15.30 -2.87 -2.36
C SER A 481 -13.81 -2.91 -2.67
N PHE A 482 -13.26 -1.91 -3.36
CA PHE A 482 -11.82 -1.83 -3.60
C PHE A 482 -11.06 -1.50 -2.31
N ARG A 483 -9.94 -2.21 -2.06
CA ARG A 483 -9.03 -1.93 -0.93
C ARG A 483 -8.50 -0.50 -0.91
N ASP A 484 -8.47 0.17 -2.06
CA ASP A 484 -8.14 1.58 -2.20
C ASP A 484 -9.42 2.37 -2.48
N SER A 485 -10.15 2.71 -1.41
CA SER A 485 -11.42 3.43 -1.48
C SER A 485 -11.29 4.89 -1.91
N ASN A 486 -10.07 5.40 -2.10
CA ASN A 486 -9.78 6.80 -2.46
C ASN A 486 -9.13 6.91 -3.85
N ARG A 487 -9.29 5.92 -4.73
CA ARG A 487 -8.73 5.96 -6.09
C ARG A 487 -9.76 6.58 -7.05
N VAL A 488 -9.26 7.28 -8.06
CA VAL A 488 -10.09 7.81 -9.15
C VAL A 488 -9.74 7.04 -10.42
N TYR A 489 -10.77 6.60 -11.16
CA TYR A 489 -10.59 5.97 -12.47
C TYR A 489 -11.05 6.92 -13.58
N LEU A 490 -10.29 6.92 -14.66
CA LEU A 490 -10.58 7.68 -15.88
C LEU A 490 -10.82 6.67 -17.00
N SER A 491 -11.93 6.81 -17.71
CA SER A 491 -12.15 6.07 -18.97
C SER A 491 -11.00 6.31 -19.95
N LYS A 492 -10.68 5.31 -20.78
CA LYS A 492 -9.65 5.40 -21.83
C LYS A 492 -9.77 6.67 -22.67
N LYS A 493 -10.99 6.98 -23.15
CA LYS A 493 -11.27 8.19 -23.94
C LYS A 493 -10.99 9.49 -23.18
N LEU A 494 -11.26 9.54 -21.87
CA LEU A 494 -10.92 10.70 -21.04
C LEU A 494 -9.39 10.82 -20.88
N ARG A 495 -8.68 9.70 -20.70
CA ARG A 495 -7.21 9.69 -20.60
C ARG A 495 -6.54 10.19 -21.87
N GLU A 496 -6.99 9.72 -23.02
CA GLU A 496 -6.49 10.13 -24.34
C GLU A 496 -6.70 11.63 -24.57
N ARG A 497 -7.87 12.17 -24.18
CA ARG A 497 -8.16 13.61 -24.29
C ARG A 497 -7.33 14.48 -23.35
N LEU A 498 -7.01 13.97 -22.17
CA LEU A 498 -6.19 14.67 -21.17
C LEU A 498 -4.69 14.42 -21.33
N ILE A 499 -4.30 13.53 -22.26
CA ILE A 499 -2.91 13.13 -22.56
C ILE A 499 -2.21 12.63 -21.29
N VAL A 500 -2.89 11.77 -20.53
CA VAL A 500 -2.37 11.20 -19.28
C VAL A 500 -2.09 9.70 -19.39
N PRO A 501 -1.16 9.14 -18.60
CA PRO A 501 -0.84 7.72 -18.68
C PRO A 501 -2.02 6.79 -18.37
N ASN A 502 -2.05 5.63 -19.03
CA ASN A 502 -3.09 4.61 -18.87
C ASN A 502 -3.17 4.03 -17.44
N ASP A 503 -2.04 3.96 -16.74
CA ASP A 503 -1.96 3.38 -15.40
C ASP A 503 -1.97 4.45 -14.29
N TRP A 504 -2.15 5.74 -14.63
CA TRP A 504 -2.15 6.80 -13.63
C TRP A 504 -3.50 6.92 -12.94
N HIS A 505 -3.50 6.95 -11.61
CA HIS A 505 -4.68 7.16 -10.79
C HIS A 505 -4.52 8.42 -9.98
N PRO A 506 -5.10 9.55 -10.43
CA PRO A 506 -4.78 10.86 -9.87
C PRO A 506 -5.44 11.07 -8.52
N ARG A 507 -4.87 11.97 -7.72
CA ARG A 507 -5.66 12.69 -6.70
C ARG A 507 -6.49 13.74 -7.40
N ILE A 508 -7.58 14.15 -6.76
CA ILE A 508 -8.44 15.21 -7.28
C ILE A 508 -8.53 16.39 -6.32
N SER A 509 -8.45 17.58 -6.87
CA SER A 509 -8.83 18.84 -6.23
C SER A 509 -9.91 19.52 -7.07
N MET A 510 -10.46 20.61 -6.56
CA MET A 510 -11.47 21.39 -7.27
C MET A 510 -11.03 22.85 -7.33
N ASP A 511 -11.05 23.43 -8.52
CA ASP A 511 -10.77 24.84 -8.75
C ASP A 511 -11.81 25.41 -9.71
N ASN A 512 -12.46 26.51 -9.32
CA ASN A 512 -13.52 27.17 -10.09
C ASN A 512 -14.61 26.23 -10.66
N GLY A 513 -14.95 25.17 -9.92
CA GLY A 513 -15.96 24.17 -10.34
C GLY A 513 -15.44 23.09 -11.30
N ALA A 514 -14.18 23.13 -11.70
CA ALA A 514 -13.51 22.07 -12.46
C ALA A 514 -12.76 21.11 -11.53
N ILE A 515 -12.80 19.83 -11.86
CA ILE A 515 -12.04 18.76 -11.20
C ILE A 515 -10.61 18.80 -11.75
N ILE A 516 -9.62 19.05 -10.90
CA ILE A 516 -8.22 19.06 -11.30
C ILE A 516 -7.59 17.72 -10.91
N LEU A 517 -7.03 17.02 -11.90
CA LEU A 517 -6.29 15.77 -11.76
C LEU A 517 -4.82 16.07 -11.52
N GLY A 518 -4.24 15.47 -10.49
CA GLY A 518 -2.86 15.75 -10.15
C GLY A 518 -2.49 15.40 -8.72
N PRO A 519 -1.45 16.07 -8.18
CA PRO A 519 -0.59 17.03 -8.86
C PRO A 519 0.27 16.39 -9.96
N ILE A 520 0.55 17.16 -11.00
CA ILE A 520 1.52 16.83 -12.05
C ILE A 520 2.78 17.67 -11.81
N ILE A 521 3.92 17.02 -11.63
CA ILE A 521 5.18 17.64 -11.24
C ILE A 521 6.19 17.43 -12.37
N GLY A 522 6.72 18.54 -12.92
CA GLY A 522 7.77 18.50 -13.92
C GLY A 522 9.14 18.74 -13.28
N ILE A 523 10.09 17.85 -13.50
CA ILE A 523 11.49 18.05 -13.09
C ILE A 523 12.27 18.59 -14.29
N LEU A 524 12.73 19.84 -14.20
CA LEU A 524 13.54 20.46 -15.25
C LEU A 524 15.03 20.13 -14.98
N ALA A 525 15.67 19.33 -15.84
CA ALA A 525 17.05 18.89 -15.67
C ALA A 525 17.74 18.63 -17.02
N ALA A 526 19.07 18.77 -17.08
CA ALA A 526 19.86 18.50 -18.29
C ALA A 526 20.24 17.01 -18.38
N ARG A 527 20.21 16.44 -19.59
CA ARG A 527 20.68 15.09 -19.92
C ARG A 527 22.18 15.13 -20.31
N PRO A 528 22.95 14.05 -20.05
CA PRO A 528 22.57 12.90 -19.22
C PRO A 528 22.39 13.30 -17.75
N PHE A 529 21.47 12.63 -17.03
CA PHE A 529 21.15 12.99 -15.64
C PHE A 529 22.22 12.54 -14.62
N ASP A 530 23.16 11.69 -15.04
CA ASP A 530 24.29 11.15 -14.26
C ASP A 530 23.88 10.74 -12.82
N ARG A 531 24.51 11.34 -11.80
CA ARG A 531 24.29 11.05 -10.38
C ARG A 531 22.84 11.32 -9.94
N GLN A 532 22.10 12.17 -10.65
CA GLN A 532 20.70 12.49 -10.33
C GLN A 532 19.70 11.44 -10.80
N THR A 533 20.08 10.55 -11.73
CA THR A 533 19.20 9.50 -12.28
C THR A 533 18.51 8.68 -11.18
N THR A 534 19.28 8.21 -10.21
CA THR A 534 18.74 7.41 -9.10
C THR A 534 17.85 8.22 -8.15
N TYR A 535 18.05 9.53 -8.09
CA TYR A 535 17.22 10.43 -7.29
C TYR A 535 15.89 10.70 -7.99
N PHE A 536 15.88 10.95 -9.30
CA PHE A 536 14.66 11.15 -10.08
C PHE A 536 13.77 9.91 -10.10
N HIS A 537 14.34 8.71 -10.35
CA HIS A 537 13.58 7.46 -10.24
C HIS A 537 12.98 7.27 -8.83
N HIS A 538 13.70 7.67 -7.79
CA HIS A 538 13.20 7.61 -6.42
C HIS A 538 12.01 8.55 -6.18
N LEU A 539 12.07 9.78 -6.71
CA LEU A 539 10.95 10.73 -6.63
C LEU A 539 9.75 10.24 -7.43
N MET A 540 9.95 9.73 -8.66
CA MET A 540 8.88 9.16 -9.48
C MET A 540 8.15 8.02 -8.76
N ARG A 541 8.90 7.12 -8.11
CA ARG A 541 8.32 6.03 -7.33
C ARG A 541 7.50 6.53 -6.12
N ILE A 542 8.04 7.50 -5.35
CA ILE A 542 7.29 8.07 -4.21
C ILE A 542 6.02 8.77 -4.70
N ALA A 543 6.09 9.47 -5.84
CA ALA A 543 4.96 10.16 -6.43
C ALA A 543 3.87 9.18 -6.88
N ASP A 544 4.24 8.08 -7.53
CA ASP A 544 3.33 7.01 -7.92
C ASP A 544 2.62 6.39 -6.70
N GLU A 545 3.37 6.05 -5.64
CA GLU A 545 2.84 5.59 -4.35
C GLU A 545 1.87 6.63 -3.70
N ARG A 546 1.95 7.89 -4.11
CA ARG A 546 1.11 9.01 -3.64
C ARG A 546 0.11 9.49 -4.68
N LYS A 547 -0.14 8.74 -5.76
CA LYS A 547 -1.14 9.07 -6.80
C LYS A 547 -0.83 10.37 -7.54
N MET A 548 0.45 10.73 -7.66
CA MET A 548 0.94 11.93 -8.33
C MET A 548 1.73 11.54 -9.59
N LEU A 549 1.77 12.43 -10.58
CA LEU A 549 2.54 12.20 -11.80
C LEU A 549 3.83 13.02 -11.76
N VAL A 550 4.98 12.38 -11.92
CA VAL A 550 6.29 13.04 -12.05
C VAL A 550 6.94 12.62 -13.35
N TYR A 551 7.45 13.58 -14.11
CA TYR A 551 8.29 13.34 -15.27
C TYR A 551 9.47 14.33 -15.31
N VAL A 552 10.56 13.94 -15.97
CA VAL A 552 11.76 14.77 -16.15
C VAL A 552 11.84 15.22 -17.61
N PHE A 553 12.22 16.48 -17.84
CA PHE A 553 12.31 17.08 -19.17
C PHE A 553 13.44 18.13 -19.26
N GLU A 554 13.88 18.39 -20.48
CA GLU A 554 14.84 19.45 -20.84
C GLU A 554 14.13 20.67 -21.46
N PRO A 555 14.77 21.85 -21.50
CA PRO A 555 14.18 23.05 -22.10
C PRO A 555 13.67 22.85 -23.54
N GLN A 556 14.40 22.09 -24.37
CA GLN A 556 14.04 21.78 -25.76
C GLN A 556 12.84 20.83 -25.91
N ASP A 557 12.43 20.16 -24.83
CA ASP A 557 11.32 19.20 -24.87
C ASP A 557 9.93 19.86 -24.81
N ILE A 558 9.88 21.18 -24.59
CA ILE A 558 8.64 21.95 -24.42
C ILE A 558 8.00 22.22 -25.78
N ILE A 559 6.76 21.77 -25.95
CA ILE A 559 5.90 22.00 -27.12
C ILE A 559 4.93 23.14 -26.78
N TRP A 560 5.37 24.38 -27.01
CA TRP A 560 4.68 25.60 -26.55
C TRP A 560 3.28 25.82 -27.13
N ASP A 561 3.08 25.49 -28.42
CA ASP A 561 1.82 25.68 -29.15
C ASP A 561 0.68 24.81 -28.59
N ARG A 562 1.03 23.63 -28.07
CA ARG A 562 0.07 22.67 -27.51
C ARG A 562 0.08 22.60 -25.99
N GLN A 563 1.00 23.29 -25.32
CA GLN A 563 1.21 23.18 -23.87
C GLN A 563 1.46 21.73 -23.43
N LEU A 564 2.31 21.03 -24.18
CA LEU A 564 2.75 19.67 -23.90
C LEU A 564 4.26 19.62 -23.70
N ILE A 565 4.75 18.58 -23.02
CA ILE A 565 6.18 18.38 -22.77
C ILE A 565 6.55 16.93 -23.08
N ARG A 566 7.60 16.73 -23.88
CA ARG A 566 8.24 15.41 -24.02
C ARG A 566 9.04 15.14 -22.75
N GLY A 567 8.91 13.95 -22.18
CA GLY A 567 9.61 13.67 -20.93
C GLY A 567 9.77 12.19 -20.66
N THR A 568 10.46 11.90 -19.56
CA THR A 568 10.63 10.54 -19.05
C THR A 568 9.93 10.44 -17.70
N ALA A 569 8.94 9.55 -17.59
CA ALA A 569 8.25 9.20 -16.34
C ALA A 569 8.64 7.79 -15.89
N LEU A 570 8.02 7.31 -14.80
CA LEU A 570 8.26 5.94 -14.30
C LEU A 570 7.94 4.86 -15.34
N THR A 571 6.95 5.11 -16.19
CA THR A 571 6.49 4.21 -17.26
C THR A 571 7.32 4.30 -18.55
N GLY A 572 8.35 5.16 -18.58
CA GLY A 572 9.19 5.40 -19.75
C GLY A 572 8.97 6.77 -20.37
N GLU A 573 9.44 6.93 -21.62
CA GLU A 573 9.29 8.16 -22.39
C GLU A 573 7.86 8.38 -22.87
N GLY A 574 7.43 9.63 -22.91
CA GLY A 574 6.08 9.99 -23.33
C GLY A 574 5.89 11.49 -23.53
N ILE A 575 4.68 11.86 -23.90
CA ILE A 575 4.22 13.25 -23.96
C ILE A 575 3.26 13.46 -22.81
N PHE A 576 3.46 14.53 -22.05
CA PHE A 576 2.70 14.85 -20.85
C PHE A 576 2.13 16.27 -20.95
N PRO A 577 1.00 16.55 -20.28
CA PRO A 577 0.48 17.90 -20.15
C PRO A 577 1.46 18.77 -19.35
N PHE A 578 1.37 20.10 -19.53
CA PHE A 578 2.12 21.05 -18.71
C PHE A 578 1.95 20.76 -17.20
N PRO A 579 3.04 20.84 -16.42
CA PRO A 579 3.01 20.47 -15.02
C PRO A 579 2.30 21.55 -14.20
N SER A 580 1.72 21.13 -13.08
CA SER A 580 1.15 22.04 -12.08
C SER A 580 2.22 22.73 -11.24
N VAL A 581 3.44 22.18 -11.18
CA VAL A 581 4.57 22.70 -10.41
C VAL A 581 5.88 22.19 -11.01
N ILE A 582 6.93 23.02 -10.99
CA ILE A 582 8.25 22.65 -11.51
C ILE A 582 9.26 22.51 -10.37
N TYR A 583 10.01 21.41 -10.39
CA TYR A 583 11.22 21.23 -9.61
C TYR A 583 12.45 21.47 -10.50
N ASP A 584 13.06 22.63 -10.34
CA ASP A 584 14.21 23.04 -11.18
C ASP A 584 15.53 22.47 -10.65
N ARG A 585 16.04 21.50 -11.40
CA ARG A 585 17.34 20.83 -11.20
C ARG A 585 18.32 21.08 -12.35
N TYR A 586 18.06 22.09 -13.17
CA TYR A 586 18.89 22.45 -14.32
C TYR A 586 20.01 23.41 -13.90
N PHE A 587 21.27 22.99 -14.08
CA PHE A 587 22.45 23.80 -13.82
C PHE A 587 22.87 24.55 -15.09
N ILE A 588 23.26 25.82 -14.96
CA ILE A 588 23.75 26.61 -16.09
C ILE A 588 25.17 26.14 -16.41
N GLY A 589 25.36 25.52 -17.57
CA GLY A 589 26.69 25.19 -18.10
C GLY A 589 27.31 26.36 -18.86
N ASN A 590 28.62 26.29 -19.12
CA ASN A 590 29.35 27.34 -19.84
C ASN A 590 29.02 27.42 -21.36
N GLU A 591 28.27 26.45 -21.91
CA GLU A 591 28.06 26.29 -23.35
C GLU A 591 26.60 25.98 -23.74
N THR A 592 25.62 26.80 -23.33
CA THR A 592 24.25 26.65 -23.85
C THR A 592 23.77 27.92 -24.56
N ASN A 593 23.45 27.79 -25.86
CA ASN A 593 22.78 28.83 -26.69
C ASN A 593 21.33 29.12 -26.27
N ILE A 594 20.82 28.47 -25.22
CA ILE A 594 19.45 28.59 -24.73
C ILE A 594 19.47 29.50 -23.51
N ASP A 595 18.72 30.61 -23.55
CA ASP A 595 18.47 31.42 -22.37
C ASP A 595 17.46 30.71 -21.46
N ILE A 596 18.01 29.93 -20.52
CA ILE A 596 17.22 29.20 -19.51
C ILE A 596 16.41 30.14 -18.62
N ASN A 597 16.86 31.39 -18.43
CA ASN A 597 16.14 32.36 -17.61
C ASN A 597 14.87 32.84 -18.30
N ASP A 598 14.90 33.02 -19.62
CA ASP A 598 13.70 33.32 -20.41
C ASP A 598 12.67 32.20 -20.34
N ILE A 599 13.12 30.94 -20.40
CA ILE A 599 12.23 29.77 -20.29
C ILE A 599 11.61 29.70 -18.90
N ARG A 600 12.40 29.87 -17.84
CA ARG A 600 11.90 29.95 -16.45
C ARG A 600 10.88 31.07 -16.30
N MET A 601 11.20 32.26 -16.81
CA MET A 601 10.34 33.43 -16.73
C MET A 601 9.02 33.22 -17.50
N LYS A 602 9.07 32.60 -18.68
CA LYS A 602 7.89 32.28 -19.49
C LYS A 602 7.00 31.25 -18.79
N LEU A 603 7.55 30.17 -18.25
CA LEU A 603 6.81 29.16 -17.48
C LEU A 603 6.15 29.77 -16.24
N GLN A 604 6.87 30.63 -15.52
CA GLN A 604 6.35 31.26 -14.31
C GLN A 604 5.32 32.36 -14.60
N SER A 605 5.60 33.27 -15.53
CA SER A 605 4.81 34.50 -15.71
C SER A 605 3.69 34.35 -16.73
N SER A 606 3.92 33.61 -17.82
CA SER A 606 2.90 33.43 -18.86
C SER A 606 1.98 32.24 -18.54
N TYR A 607 2.53 31.15 -18.02
CA TYR A 607 1.77 29.93 -17.72
C TYR A 607 1.39 29.77 -16.25
N HIS A 608 1.88 30.67 -15.38
CA HIS A 608 1.57 30.70 -13.95
C HIS A 608 1.94 29.39 -13.23
N ILE A 609 3.04 28.75 -13.65
CA ILE A 609 3.51 27.49 -13.06
C ILE A 609 4.48 27.81 -11.91
N PRO A 610 4.13 27.47 -10.65
CA PRO A 610 5.02 27.69 -9.52
C PRO A 610 6.25 26.78 -9.58
N PHE A 611 7.35 27.27 -9.02
CA PHE A 611 8.58 26.50 -8.85
C PHE A 611 8.75 26.13 -7.38
N VAL A 612 9.23 24.90 -7.10
CA VAL A 612 9.55 24.47 -5.73
C VAL A 612 10.55 25.42 -5.09
N ASN A 613 11.61 25.75 -5.82
CA ASN A 613 12.58 26.78 -5.46
C ASN A 613 12.53 27.88 -6.52
N SER A 614 12.33 29.12 -6.10
CA SER A 614 12.14 30.26 -7.01
C SER A 614 13.45 30.66 -7.70
N GLN A 615 13.35 31.30 -8.86
CA GLN A 615 14.51 31.88 -9.53
C GLN A 615 15.23 32.92 -8.65
N LYS A 616 14.48 33.73 -7.89
CA LYS A 616 15.04 34.72 -6.96
C LYS A 616 15.94 34.06 -5.91
N LEU A 617 15.59 32.87 -5.40
CA LEU A 617 16.46 32.11 -4.50
C LEU A 617 17.79 31.74 -5.18
N PHE A 618 17.76 31.25 -6.43
CA PHE A 618 18.99 30.90 -7.15
C PHE A 618 19.87 32.12 -7.43
N THR A 619 19.27 33.27 -7.74
CA THR A 619 20.01 34.52 -7.93
C THR A 619 20.75 34.94 -6.65
N VAL A 620 20.06 34.96 -5.50
CA VAL A 620 20.66 35.38 -4.21
C VAL A 620 21.73 34.39 -3.76
N THR A 621 21.41 33.09 -3.74
CA THR A 621 22.34 32.04 -3.29
C THR A 621 23.53 31.81 -4.24
N GLY A 622 23.42 32.23 -5.50
CA GLY A 622 24.50 32.18 -6.48
C GLY A 622 25.58 33.26 -6.28
N ASN A 623 25.30 34.29 -5.49
CA ASN A 623 26.24 35.37 -5.16
C ASN A 623 26.61 35.29 -3.67
N LYS A 624 27.88 34.94 -3.38
CA LYS A 624 28.37 34.77 -2.01
C LYS A 624 28.37 36.07 -1.20
N TRP A 625 28.60 37.21 -1.84
CA TRP A 625 28.62 38.51 -1.18
C TRP A 625 27.20 38.97 -0.83
N ASP A 626 26.25 38.89 -1.77
CA ASP A 626 24.85 39.24 -1.53
C ASP A 626 24.25 38.38 -0.41
N THR A 627 24.55 37.08 -0.44
CA THR A 627 24.14 36.15 0.62
C THR A 627 24.74 36.53 1.97
N HIS A 628 26.03 36.86 2.02
CA HIS A 628 26.70 37.26 3.26
C HIS A 628 26.09 38.54 3.82
N GLN A 629 25.93 39.59 3.00
CA GLN A 629 25.33 40.87 3.40
C GLN A 629 23.88 40.70 3.90
N LEU A 630 23.10 39.82 3.27
CA LEU A 630 21.74 39.53 3.72
C LEU A 630 21.73 38.89 5.11
N LEU A 631 22.57 37.88 5.33
CA LEU A 631 22.59 37.13 6.59
C LEU A 631 23.24 37.93 7.74
N MET A 632 24.22 38.78 7.44
CA MET A 632 24.93 39.61 8.43
C MET A 632 23.99 40.56 9.20
N LYS A 633 22.82 40.90 8.65
CA LYS A 633 21.84 41.76 9.33
C LYS A 633 21.21 41.14 10.58
N GLU A 634 21.05 39.81 10.59
CA GLU A 634 20.33 39.09 11.66
C GLU A 634 21.15 37.93 12.28
N HIS A 635 22.29 37.55 11.68
CA HIS A 635 23.06 36.33 12.02
C HIS A 635 24.58 36.56 12.01
N ASP A 636 25.04 37.76 12.33
CA ASP A 636 26.46 38.13 12.32
C ASP A 636 27.31 37.21 13.21
N GLU A 637 26.77 36.74 14.33
CA GLU A 637 27.49 35.90 15.28
C GLU A 637 27.88 34.52 14.71
N TYR A 638 27.11 34.02 13.73
CA TYR A 638 27.37 32.75 13.05
C TYR A 638 28.19 32.90 11.78
N LEU A 639 28.36 34.11 11.26
CA LEU A 639 29.14 34.34 10.06
C LEU A 639 30.63 34.48 10.40
N PRO A 640 31.51 34.05 9.49
CA PRO A 640 32.90 34.47 9.51
C PRO A 640 33.02 35.92 9.08
N ASP A 641 33.96 36.67 9.66
CA ASP A 641 34.27 38.01 9.16
C ASP A 641 34.67 37.94 7.68
N THR A 642 33.99 38.74 6.86
CA THR A 642 34.07 38.68 5.40
C THR A 642 33.94 40.08 4.83
N CYS A 643 34.83 40.42 3.90
CA CYS A 643 34.74 41.66 3.14
C CYS A 643 34.88 41.40 1.63
N LEU A 644 34.42 42.36 0.84
CA LEU A 644 34.62 42.36 -0.60
C LEU A 644 36.05 42.82 -0.92
N LEU A 645 36.76 42.12 -1.81
CA LEU A 645 38.09 42.53 -2.24
C LEU A 645 37.97 43.68 -3.25
N GLU A 646 38.06 44.92 -2.76
CA GLU A 646 38.07 46.14 -3.56
C GLU A 646 39.47 46.74 -3.68
N LYS A 647 40.34 46.49 -2.69
CA LYS A 647 41.73 46.97 -2.65
C LYS A 647 42.67 45.86 -2.23
N GLN A 648 43.84 45.80 -2.87
CA GLN A 648 44.88 44.81 -2.54
C GLN A 648 45.26 44.78 -1.05
N SER A 649 45.25 45.95 -0.37
CA SER A 649 45.63 46.07 1.03
C SER A 649 44.71 45.29 1.97
N GLU A 650 43.45 45.06 1.59
CA GLU A 650 42.45 44.37 2.42
C GLU A 650 42.84 42.90 2.68
N ILE A 651 43.54 42.25 1.73
CA ILE A 651 44.07 40.89 1.94
C ILE A 651 45.13 40.92 3.04
N THR A 652 46.02 41.91 2.99
CA THR A 652 47.06 42.09 3.99
C THR A 652 46.45 42.38 5.36
N ASP A 653 45.46 43.26 5.43
CA ASP A 653 44.81 43.68 6.67
C ASP A 653 44.09 42.48 7.34
N MET A 654 43.26 41.77 6.57
CA MET A 654 42.57 40.56 7.05
C MET A 654 43.57 39.46 7.44
N LEU A 655 44.65 39.28 6.68
CA LEU A 655 45.69 38.30 7.02
C LEU A 655 46.43 38.67 8.31
N ASN A 656 46.66 39.96 8.57
CA ASN A 656 47.29 40.41 9.81
C ASN A 656 46.38 40.22 11.02
N GLN A 657 45.08 40.42 10.84
CA GLN A 657 44.08 40.25 11.89
C GLN A 657 43.85 38.77 12.24
N TYR A 658 43.73 37.90 11.23
CA TYR A 658 43.30 36.51 11.44
C TYR A 658 44.42 35.48 11.30
N GLY A 659 45.54 35.83 10.65
CA GLY A 659 46.65 34.91 10.36
C GLY A 659 46.36 33.88 9.26
N GLU A 660 45.09 33.60 8.98
CA GLU A 660 44.62 32.71 7.92
C GLU A 660 43.35 33.26 7.29
N ILE A 661 43.28 33.29 5.97
CA ILE A 661 42.14 33.80 5.20
C ILE A 661 41.88 32.95 3.95
N TYR A 662 40.64 33.01 3.46
CA TYR A 662 40.21 32.42 2.19
C TYR A 662 39.75 33.50 1.23
N LEU A 663 40.26 33.46 0.00
CA LEU A 663 39.77 34.25 -1.12
C LEU A 663 38.80 33.38 -1.92
N LYS A 664 37.54 33.80 -2.04
CA LYS A 664 36.51 33.05 -2.77
C LYS A 664 35.91 33.91 -3.88
N PRO A 665 35.77 33.42 -5.12
CA PRO A 665 35.09 34.18 -6.16
C PRO A 665 33.61 34.37 -5.80
N ILE A 666 33.04 35.54 -6.14
CA ILE A 666 31.66 35.89 -5.80
C ILE A 666 30.67 34.88 -6.39
N GLY A 667 30.85 34.53 -7.66
CA GLY A 667 30.11 33.48 -8.36
C GLY A 667 30.89 32.16 -8.43
N GLY A 668 30.24 31.12 -8.94
CA GLY A 668 30.86 29.81 -9.19
C GLY A 668 30.57 28.76 -8.11
N SER A 669 30.71 27.48 -8.49
CA SER A 669 30.39 26.28 -7.71
C SER A 669 31.59 25.36 -7.50
N MET A 670 31.44 24.34 -6.65
CA MET A 670 32.42 23.25 -6.44
C MET A 670 33.82 23.73 -5.98
N SER A 671 33.88 24.82 -5.22
CA SER A 671 35.15 25.37 -4.71
C SER A 671 36.16 25.79 -5.80
N MET A 672 35.73 25.91 -7.06
CA MET A 672 36.60 26.36 -8.15
C MET A 672 37.05 27.80 -7.92
N GLY A 673 38.35 28.03 -8.03
CA GLY A 673 38.98 29.35 -7.86
C GLY A 673 39.14 29.81 -6.40
N VAL A 674 38.86 28.95 -5.41
CA VAL A 674 39.14 29.25 -4.00
C VAL A 674 40.64 29.22 -3.74
N ILE A 675 41.12 30.20 -2.98
CA ILE A 675 42.54 30.34 -2.61
C ILE A 675 42.63 30.48 -1.10
N ARG A 676 43.57 29.78 -0.47
CA ARG A 676 43.88 29.94 0.96
C ARG A 676 45.20 30.67 1.11
N VAL A 677 45.23 31.65 2.01
CA VAL A 677 46.44 32.38 2.38
C VAL A 677 46.66 32.24 3.87
N ILE A 678 47.85 31.80 4.28
CA ILE A 678 48.20 31.59 5.69
C ILE A 678 49.56 32.19 6.02
N ARG A 679 49.64 32.90 7.14
CA ARG A 679 50.88 33.44 7.69
C ARG A 679 51.43 32.46 8.73
N ARG A 680 52.63 31.94 8.48
CA ARG A 680 53.38 31.07 9.39
C ARG A 680 54.68 31.76 9.81
N PRO A 681 55.37 31.27 10.86
CA PRO A 681 56.69 31.82 11.23
C PRO A 681 57.72 31.78 10.09
N THR A 682 57.55 30.86 9.14
CA THR A 682 58.42 30.69 7.96
C THR A 682 58.06 31.59 6.78
N GLY A 683 56.96 32.34 6.83
CA GLY A 683 56.52 33.23 5.74
C GLY A 683 55.02 33.14 5.45
N ILE A 684 54.61 33.75 4.34
CA ILE A 684 53.22 33.73 3.86
C ILE A 684 53.10 32.63 2.80
N PHE A 685 52.05 31.82 2.87
CA PHE A 685 51.82 30.74 1.92
C PHE A 685 50.50 30.95 1.19
N TRP A 686 50.55 30.82 -0.14
CA TRP A 686 49.43 30.96 -1.07
C TRP A 686 49.10 29.59 -1.68
N PHE A 687 47.89 29.10 -1.45
CA PHE A 687 47.42 27.82 -1.95
C PHE A 687 46.28 28.05 -2.93
N ASP A 688 46.51 27.76 -4.22
CA ASP A 688 45.46 27.78 -5.25
C ASP A 688 44.94 26.36 -5.47
N PHE A 689 43.73 26.09 -4.99
CA PHE A 689 43.12 24.76 -5.08
C PHE A 689 42.67 24.42 -6.50
N SER A 690 42.44 25.40 -7.37
CA SER A 690 42.06 25.14 -8.76
C SER A 690 43.22 24.65 -9.60
N GLN A 691 44.42 25.14 -9.31
CA GLN A 691 45.66 24.75 -9.98
C GLN A 691 46.44 23.68 -9.21
N ASN A 692 45.97 23.32 -8.00
CA ASN A 692 46.68 22.49 -7.04
C ASN A 692 48.14 22.95 -6.81
N THR A 693 48.35 24.27 -6.71
CA THR A 693 49.68 24.89 -6.53
C THR A 693 49.83 25.50 -5.14
N THR A 694 51.04 25.42 -4.60
CA THR A 694 51.45 26.08 -3.36
C THR A 694 52.64 26.97 -3.64
N GLN A 695 52.56 28.23 -3.23
CA GLN A 695 53.65 29.21 -3.37
C GLN A 695 53.95 29.83 -2.01
N GLN A 696 55.23 29.94 -1.66
CA GLN A 696 55.67 30.67 -0.48
C GLN A 696 56.05 32.08 -0.92
N LEU A 697 55.37 33.07 -0.38
CA LEU A 697 55.60 34.48 -0.65
C LEU A 697 56.65 35.02 0.32
N SER A 698 57.58 35.78 -0.24
CA SER A 698 58.74 36.34 0.45
C SER A 698 58.42 37.65 1.19
N SER A 699 57.33 38.33 0.81
CA SER A 699 56.96 39.65 1.33
C SER A 699 55.45 39.91 1.25
N THR A 700 55.01 41.00 1.88
CA THR A 700 53.61 41.44 1.83
C THR A 700 53.31 42.13 0.49
N GLU A 701 54.33 42.72 -0.13
CA GLU A 701 54.30 43.32 -1.46
C GLU A 701 53.95 42.28 -2.52
N GLU A 702 54.58 41.10 -2.47
CA GLU A 702 54.31 39.99 -3.38
C GLU A 702 52.87 39.46 -3.24
N LEU A 703 52.34 39.44 -2.00
CA LEU A 703 50.93 39.11 -1.74
C LEU A 703 49.97 40.11 -2.39
N ASN A 704 50.27 41.40 -2.29
CA ASN A 704 49.48 42.46 -2.91
C ASN A 704 49.53 42.41 -4.45
N GLU A 705 50.67 42.04 -5.04
CA GLU A 705 50.78 41.82 -6.48
C GLU A 705 49.90 40.66 -6.97
N MET A 706 49.92 39.53 -6.25
CA MET A 706 49.05 38.39 -6.53
C MET A 706 47.57 38.77 -6.39
N ALA A 707 47.22 39.57 -5.37
CA ALA A 707 45.89 40.13 -5.19
C ALA A 707 45.45 40.98 -6.38
N MET A 708 46.30 41.90 -6.87
CA MET A 708 46.00 42.71 -8.05
C MET A 708 45.72 41.87 -9.29
N GLN A 709 46.46 40.78 -9.48
CA GLN A 709 46.22 39.88 -10.60
C GLN A 709 44.89 39.14 -10.49
N LEU A 710 44.49 38.73 -9.29
CA LEU A 710 43.17 38.13 -9.06
C LEU A 710 42.04 39.12 -9.35
N MET A 711 42.15 40.35 -8.84
CA MET A 711 41.14 41.40 -9.02
C MET A 711 40.88 41.74 -10.49
N LYS A 712 41.90 41.59 -11.36
CA LYS A 712 41.75 41.77 -12.82
C LYS A 712 40.94 40.66 -13.50
N LYS A 713 40.89 39.46 -12.92
CA LYS A 713 40.24 38.29 -13.53
C LYS A 713 38.77 38.19 -13.13
N SER A 714 38.45 38.44 -11.86
CA SER A 714 37.10 38.30 -11.32
C SER A 714 36.98 38.97 -9.96
N SER A 715 35.75 39.23 -9.52
CA SER A 715 35.49 39.73 -8.16
C SER A 715 35.57 38.62 -7.12
N TYR A 716 36.21 38.92 -5.98
CA TYR A 716 36.46 38.00 -4.88
C TYR A 716 35.96 38.57 -3.55
N ILE A 717 35.60 37.69 -2.62
CA ILE A 717 35.47 38.00 -1.19
C ILE A 717 36.69 37.48 -0.44
N ILE A 718 37.07 38.18 0.64
CA ILE A 718 38.06 37.76 1.62
C ILE A 718 37.30 37.32 2.87
N GLN A 719 37.57 36.13 3.36
CA GLN A 719 36.88 35.56 4.52
C GLN A 719 37.90 35.01 5.54
N GLU A 720 37.65 35.21 6.83
CA GLU A 720 38.50 34.64 7.88
C GLU A 720 38.61 33.11 7.77
N GLY A 721 39.79 32.59 8.09
CA GLY A 721 40.03 31.16 8.17
C GLY A 721 39.45 30.56 9.45
N ILE A 722 38.33 29.85 9.33
CA ILE A 722 37.73 29.14 10.48
C ILE A 722 38.52 27.86 10.76
N ARG A 723 39.10 27.77 11.96
CA ARG A 723 39.71 26.53 12.45
C ARG A 723 38.63 25.54 12.89
N ARG A 724 38.20 24.73 11.94
CA ARG A 724 37.17 23.70 12.09
C ARG A 724 37.63 22.62 13.08
N LYS A 725 36.68 22.12 13.87
CA LYS A 725 36.89 20.96 14.73
C LYS A 725 37.20 19.74 13.87
N GLN A 726 38.19 18.95 14.29
CA GLN A 726 38.66 17.79 13.55
C GLN A 726 38.28 16.48 14.25
N VAL A 727 38.02 15.44 13.45
CA VAL A 727 37.83 14.07 13.92
C VAL A 727 38.73 13.15 13.12
N ASP A 728 39.55 12.36 13.82
CA ASP A 728 40.50 11.44 13.20
C ASP A 728 41.41 12.15 12.15
N GLY A 729 41.83 13.39 12.44
CA GLY A 729 42.67 14.23 11.57
C GLY A 729 41.95 14.85 10.36
N LYS A 730 40.61 14.81 10.32
CA LYS A 730 39.79 15.33 9.21
C LYS A 730 38.90 16.48 9.68
N ASN A 731 38.81 17.53 8.86
CA ASN A 731 37.92 18.67 9.09
C ASN A 731 36.46 18.21 9.03
N LEU A 732 35.64 18.69 9.98
CA LEU A 732 34.21 18.39 10.05
C LEU A 732 33.36 19.55 9.54
N GLU A 733 32.63 19.29 8.46
CA GLU A 733 31.52 20.14 8.00
C GLU A 733 30.19 19.40 8.20
N ILE A 734 29.13 20.17 8.42
CA ILE A 734 27.80 19.65 8.75
C ILE A 734 26.80 20.28 7.79
N ARG A 735 26.30 19.47 6.86
CA ARG A 735 25.20 19.86 5.98
C ARG A 735 23.86 19.58 6.65
N VAL A 736 23.09 20.63 6.87
CA VAL A 736 21.73 20.55 7.44
C VAL A 736 20.72 20.70 6.32
N TYR A 737 19.90 19.66 6.10
CA TYR A 737 18.83 19.68 5.10
C TYR A 737 17.58 20.27 5.72
N MET A 738 17.16 21.42 5.19
CA MET A 738 15.92 22.10 5.56
C MET A 738 14.93 21.95 4.40
N GLN A 739 13.73 21.46 4.69
CA GLN A 739 12.68 21.30 3.70
C GLN A 739 11.33 21.69 4.29
N LYS A 740 10.48 22.31 3.48
CA LYS A 740 9.08 22.49 3.83
C LYS A 740 8.33 21.17 3.72
N ASN A 741 7.37 20.97 4.61
CA ASN A 741 6.37 19.91 4.47
C ASN A 741 5.21 20.38 3.59
N GLY A 742 4.20 19.52 3.38
CA GLY A 742 2.98 19.88 2.63
C GLY A 742 2.09 20.94 3.30
N GLN A 743 2.40 21.38 4.53
CA GLN A 743 1.78 22.54 5.18
C GLN A 743 2.62 23.81 5.01
N GLN A 744 3.64 23.74 4.14
CA GLN A 744 4.60 24.81 3.88
C GLN A 744 5.39 25.26 5.12
N LYS A 745 5.54 24.41 6.13
CA LYS A 745 6.33 24.68 7.34
C LYS A 745 7.73 24.10 7.25
N TRP A 746 8.74 24.89 7.62
CA TRP A 746 10.14 24.47 7.68
C TRP A 746 10.39 23.36 8.69
N LEU A 747 10.98 22.26 8.23
CA LEU A 747 11.45 21.17 9.05
C LEU A 747 12.90 20.81 8.71
N ARG A 748 13.67 20.44 9.72
CA ARG A 748 14.96 19.77 9.52
C ARG A 748 14.70 18.33 9.07
N THR A 749 15.17 17.95 7.90
CA THR A 749 15.05 16.58 7.37
C THR A 749 16.17 15.68 7.88
N GLY A 750 17.39 16.19 7.90
CA GLY A 750 18.53 15.43 8.38
C GLY A 750 19.78 16.28 8.42
N MET A 751 20.82 15.73 9.02
CA MET A 751 22.14 16.34 9.08
C MET A 751 23.18 15.30 8.68
N VAL A 752 24.10 15.69 7.82
CA VAL A 752 25.16 14.83 7.31
C VAL A 752 26.50 15.48 7.63
N SER A 753 27.40 14.69 8.22
CA SER A 753 28.79 15.11 8.38
C SER A 753 29.53 14.87 7.08
N ARG A 754 30.15 15.92 6.55
CA ARG A 754 31.06 15.87 5.41
C ARG A 754 32.47 16.01 5.98
N MET A 755 33.26 14.95 5.88
CA MET A 755 34.62 14.93 6.41
C MET A 755 35.62 15.00 5.27
N THR A 756 36.62 15.87 5.37
CA THR A 756 37.72 15.95 4.40
C THR A 756 39.06 15.97 5.13
N ALA A 757 40.06 15.28 4.57
CA ALA A 757 41.45 15.39 5.02
C ALA A 757 42.14 16.64 4.43
N GLU A 758 41.48 17.28 3.46
CA GLU A 758 41.92 18.50 2.82
C GLU A 758 41.24 19.71 3.46
N GLU A 759 41.68 20.90 3.06
CA GLU A 759 41.14 22.16 3.59
C GLU A 759 39.93 22.64 2.78
N VAL A 760 39.90 22.26 1.51
CA VAL A 760 38.75 22.46 0.65
C VAL A 760 38.07 21.12 0.47
N LEU A 761 36.75 21.15 0.58
CA LEU A 761 35.94 19.98 0.39
C LEU A 761 35.56 19.89 -1.09
N THR A 762 36.05 18.85 -1.76
CA THR A 762 35.74 18.51 -3.15
C THR A 762 34.97 17.20 -3.21
N GLU A 763 34.35 16.90 -4.35
CA GLU A 763 33.59 15.65 -4.53
C GLU A 763 34.46 14.39 -4.39
N GLU A 764 35.76 14.49 -4.70
CA GLU A 764 36.68 13.36 -4.68
C GLU A 764 37.23 13.07 -3.27
N THR A 765 37.32 14.11 -2.43
CA THR A 765 37.98 14.02 -1.12
C THR A 765 37.01 13.97 0.05
N GLU A 766 35.72 14.20 -0.20
CA GLU A 766 34.68 14.13 0.83
C GLU A 766 34.33 12.69 1.24
N ARG A 767 34.25 12.45 2.55
CA ARG A 767 33.68 11.24 3.14
C ARG A 767 32.46 11.60 3.99
N ASN A 768 31.30 11.18 3.52
CA ASN A 768 30.03 11.45 4.20
C ASN A 768 29.75 10.41 5.29
N VAL A 769 29.37 10.87 6.49
CA VAL A 769 29.05 10.04 7.66
C VAL A 769 27.80 10.57 8.37
N ARG A 770 27.07 9.69 9.06
CA ARG A 770 25.97 10.09 9.95
C ARG A 770 26.49 10.99 11.07
N LEU A 771 25.91 12.19 11.21
CA LEU A 771 26.30 13.17 12.23
C LEU A 771 26.24 12.58 13.65
N SER A 772 25.25 11.75 13.95
CA SER A 772 25.11 11.15 15.28
C SER A 772 26.31 10.30 15.71
N LYS A 773 27.02 9.67 14.76
CA LYS A 773 28.24 8.90 15.03
C LYS A 773 29.42 9.83 15.33
N ILE A 774 29.53 10.92 14.57
CA ILE A 774 30.61 11.90 14.73
C ILE A 774 30.44 12.67 16.03
N LEU A 775 29.24 13.19 16.31
CA LEU A 775 28.97 13.91 17.56
C LEU A 775 29.13 13.04 18.80
N SER A 776 28.85 11.73 18.73
CA SER A 776 29.12 10.82 19.86
C SER A 776 30.61 10.66 20.17
N LYS A 777 31.50 10.85 19.19
CA LYS A 777 32.95 10.86 19.43
C LYS A 777 33.42 12.18 20.04
N ILE A 778 32.88 13.30 19.55
CA ILE A 778 33.29 14.65 19.97
C ILE A 778 32.68 15.04 21.32
N TYR A 779 31.42 14.67 21.56
CA TYR A 779 30.64 15.00 22.75
C TYR A 779 30.07 13.71 23.37
N PRO A 780 30.84 13.01 24.21
CA PRO A 780 30.37 11.80 24.90
C PRO A 780 29.20 12.07 25.86
N ASN A 781 29.12 13.28 26.42
CA ASN A 781 28.02 13.71 27.28
C ASN A 781 26.73 13.90 26.44
N PRO A 782 25.65 13.16 26.74
CA PRO A 782 24.39 13.27 26.00
C PRO A 782 23.77 14.68 26.01
N LEU A 783 23.94 15.45 27.09
CA LEU A 783 23.38 16.80 27.21
C LEU A 783 24.09 17.79 26.28
N GLU A 784 25.43 17.77 26.24
CA GLU A 784 26.23 18.61 25.35
C GLU A 784 25.99 18.26 23.88
N LYS A 785 25.94 16.96 23.58
CA LYS A 785 25.58 16.46 22.25
C LYS A 785 24.20 16.95 21.81
N SER A 786 23.22 16.92 22.72
CA SER A 786 21.87 17.42 22.45
C SER A 786 21.90 18.93 22.19
N LYS A 787 22.58 19.69 23.05
CA LYS A 787 22.70 21.15 22.97
C LYS A 787 23.29 21.59 21.62
N ILE A 788 24.43 21.02 21.21
CA ILE A 788 25.05 21.39 19.92
C ILE A 788 24.19 20.97 18.73
N THR A 789 23.51 19.82 18.82
CA THR A 789 22.59 19.36 17.76
C THR A 789 21.39 20.30 17.61
N GLN A 790 20.86 20.81 18.72
CA GLN A 790 19.77 21.78 18.74
C GLN A 790 20.25 23.14 18.19
N GLN A 791 21.41 23.62 18.61
CA GLN A 791 21.99 24.88 18.11
C GLN A 791 22.18 24.86 16.59
N LEU A 792 22.74 23.78 16.04
CA LEU A 792 22.86 23.60 14.59
C LEU A 792 21.49 23.68 13.89
N ALA A 793 20.45 23.07 14.47
CA ALA A 793 19.10 23.09 13.90
C ALA A 793 18.45 24.48 13.98
N GLU A 794 18.65 25.20 15.08
CA GLU A 794 18.12 26.55 15.29
C GLU A 794 18.76 27.56 14.35
N VAL A 795 20.09 27.51 14.19
CA VAL A 795 20.83 28.35 13.23
C VAL A 795 20.29 28.11 11.82
N SER A 796 20.21 26.85 11.37
CA SER A 796 19.67 26.54 10.04
C SER A 796 18.23 27.01 9.85
N LYS A 797 17.38 26.91 10.89
CA LYS A 797 16.00 27.41 10.84
C LYS A 797 15.95 28.93 10.70
N ARG A 798 16.79 29.66 11.43
CA ARG A 798 16.86 31.13 11.34
C ARG A 798 17.33 31.59 9.97
N VAL A 799 18.35 30.93 9.40
CA VAL A 799 18.87 31.19 8.05
C VAL A 799 17.79 31.02 6.98
N VAL A 800 17.08 29.88 6.94
CA VAL A 800 16.02 29.67 5.93
C VAL A 800 14.88 30.66 6.09
N THR A 801 14.52 31.03 7.32
CA THR A 801 13.46 32.02 7.59
C THR A 801 13.85 33.40 7.07
N THR A 802 15.12 33.78 7.23
CA THR A 802 15.63 35.08 6.78
C THR A 802 15.69 35.16 5.26
N LEU A 803 16.17 34.11 4.61
CA LEU A 803 16.15 34.01 3.15
C LEU A 803 14.73 34.07 2.61
N GLU A 804 13.79 33.37 3.24
CA GLU A 804 12.39 33.34 2.81
C GLU A 804 11.72 34.72 2.87
N LYS A 805 12.01 35.53 3.90
CA LYS A 805 11.53 36.92 3.98
C LYS A 805 11.97 37.74 2.76
N GLU A 806 13.19 37.51 2.27
CA GLU A 806 13.76 38.24 1.14
C GLU A 806 13.29 37.69 -0.21
N VAL A 807 13.40 36.37 -0.43
CA VAL A 807 13.22 35.76 -1.77
C VAL A 807 11.81 35.23 -2.04
N GLY A 808 10.92 35.26 -1.03
CA GLY A 808 9.62 34.61 -1.07
C GLY A 808 9.69 33.11 -0.71
N SER A 809 8.56 32.42 -0.81
CA SER A 809 8.47 31.00 -0.43
C SER A 809 9.29 30.09 -1.34
N PHE A 810 10.03 29.15 -0.75
CA PHE A 810 10.75 28.07 -1.43
C PHE A 810 10.72 26.78 -0.61
N GLY A 811 11.02 25.65 -1.24
CA GLY A 811 10.75 24.31 -0.70
C GLY A 811 11.91 23.63 -0.01
N GLU A 812 13.14 23.88 -0.44
CA GLU A 812 14.32 23.22 0.12
C GLU A 812 15.59 24.08 0.10
N LEU A 813 16.44 23.86 1.09
CA LEU A 813 17.78 24.46 1.21
C LEU A 813 18.68 23.55 2.04
N ALA A 814 19.94 23.42 1.65
CA ALA A 814 20.99 22.91 2.54
C ALA A 814 21.76 24.07 3.16
N VAL A 815 21.98 24.01 4.46
CA VAL A 815 22.82 24.96 5.20
C VAL A 815 24.08 24.22 5.63
N ASP A 816 25.23 24.65 5.13
CA ASP A 816 26.53 24.08 5.44
C ASP A 816 27.15 24.86 6.61
N LEU A 817 27.33 24.16 7.72
CA LEU A 817 27.84 24.68 8.98
C LEU A 817 29.15 23.98 9.35
N CYS A 818 29.94 24.60 10.21
CA CYS A 818 30.97 23.91 10.97
C CYS A 818 30.88 24.25 12.46
N ILE A 819 31.63 23.48 13.26
CA ILE A 819 31.89 23.79 14.65
C ILE A 819 33.37 24.12 14.72
N ASP A 820 33.73 25.26 15.27
CA ASP A 820 35.13 25.64 15.45
C ASP A 820 35.75 24.94 16.69
N GLN A 821 37.03 25.19 16.91
CA GLN A 821 37.77 24.65 18.06
C GLN A 821 37.28 25.16 19.44
N TYR A 822 36.43 26.19 19.47
CA TYR A 822 35.85 26.80 20.67
C TYR A 822 34.37 26.44 20.85
N ASP A 823 33.87 25.44 20.12
CA ASP A 823 32.49 24.98 20.13
C ASP A 823 31.46 26.03 19.66
N SER A 824 31.92 27.00 18.88
CA SER A 824 31.04 27.96 18.21
C SER A 824 30.61 27.42 16.84
N VAL A 825 29.31 27.56 16.55
CA VAL A 825 28.75 27.18 15.24
C VAL A 825 29.01 28.32 14.25
N LYS A 826 29.58 28.00 13.09
CA LYS A 826 29.80 28.95 12.00
C LYS A 826 29.12 28.50 10.71
N LEU A 827 28.57 29.45 9.96
CA LEU A 827 27.94 29.23 8.67
C LEU A 827 28.97 29.39 7.55
N LEU A 828 29.11 28.34 6.73
CA LEU A 828 30.04 28.30 5.62
C LEU A 828 29.38 28.69 4.30
N GLU A 829 28.24 28.09 4.01
CA GLU A 829 27.55 28.24 2.73
C GLU A 829 26.06 27.84 2.85
N ILE A 830 25.25 28.30 1.89
CA ILE A 830 23.87 27.85 1.67
C ILE A 830 23.73 27.33 0.24
N ASN A 831 22.99 26.25 0.05
CA ASN A 831 22.82 25.62 -1.25
C ASN A 831 21.34 25.38 -1.58
N ALA A 832 20.87 26.00 -2.66
CA ALA A 832 19.49 25.95 -3.15
C ALA A 832 19.17 24.75 -4.08
N LYS A 833 20.16 23.98 -4.53
CA LYS A 833 19.97 22.71 -5.27
C LYS A 833 20.79 21.60 -4.60
N PRO A 834 20.45 21.20 -3.36
CA PRO A 834 21.27 20.26 -2.63
C PRO A 834 21.26 18.86 -3.26
N ASP A 835 22.43 18.22 -3.22
CA ASP A 835 22.54 16.78 -3.49
C ASP A 835 21.95 15.97 -2.34
N ASN A 836 21.35 14.82 -2.66
CA ASN A 836 20.81 13.94 -1.62
C ASN A 836 21.88 12.97 -1.11
N LEU A 837 22.64 13.39 -0.09
CA LEU A 837 23.73 12.58 0.47
C LEU A 837 23.25 11.42 1.37
N PHE A 838 21.94 11.27 1.61
CA PHE A 838 21.41 10.23 2.52
C PHE A 838 21.65 8.80 2.02
N SER A 839 21.71 8.59 0.71
CA SER A 839 22.04 7.28 0.12
C SER A 839 23.48 6.87 0.43
N GLN A 840 24.43 7.79 0.32
CA GLN A 840 25.86 7.55 0.58
C GLN A 840 26.12 7.13 2.03
N ILE A 841 25.34 7.66 2.98
CA ILE A 841 25.43 7.30 4.41
C ILE A 841 24.47 6.16 4.83
N LYS A 842 23.88 5.45 3.86
CA LYS A 842 22.90 4.37 4.05
C LYS A 842 21.74 4.77 4.97
N ALA A 843 21.28 6.02 4.87
CA ALA A 843 20.17 6.58 5.65
C ALA A 843 18.87 6.58 4.82
N TYR A 844 18.46 5.41 4.31
CA TYR A 844 17.32 5.27 3.39
C TYR A 844 16.00 5.82 3.95
N LYS A 845 15.77 5.75 5.27
CA LYS A 845 14.60 6.38 5.91
C LYS A 845 14.59 7.90 5.71
N LEU A 846 15.75 8.56 5.90
CA LEU A 846 15.86 10.01 5.68
C LEU A 846 15.75 10.37 4.20
N ARG A 847 16.29 9.53 3.31
CA ARG A 847 16.12 9.67 1.85
C ARG A 847 14.64 9.69 1.47
N ASN A 848 13.86 8.74 1.98
CA ASN A 848 12.42 8.66 1.73
C ASN A 848 11.67 9.87 2.31
N ILE A 849 12.00 10.29 3.53
CA ILE A 849 11.41 11.49 4.14
C ILE A 849 11.72 12.73 3.30
N ALA A 850 12.95 12.86 2.78
CA ALA A 850 13.35 13.98 1.96
C ALA A 850 12.54 14.06 0.65
N GLY A 851 12.41 12.93 -0.06
CA GLY A 851 11.60 12.84 -1.27
C GLY A 851 10.12 13.10 -1.00
N LEU A 852 9.57 12.54 0.08
CA LEU A 852 8.19 12.73 0.47
C LEU A 852 7.87 14.20 0.82
N ARG A 853 8.76 14.89 1.54
CA ARG A 853 8.59 16.31 1.87
C ARG A 853 8.59 17.18 0.62
N LEU A 854 9.53 16.94 -0.29
CA LEU A 854 9.63 17.65 -1.56
C LEU A 854 8.33 17.50 -2.37
N ILE A 855 7.87 16.27 -2.58
CA ILE A 855 6.68 15.97 -3.36
C ILE A 855 5.41 16.52 -2.69
N ASN A 856 5.30 16.43 -1.37
CA ASN A 856 4.15 17.00 -0.64
C ASN A 856 4.14 18.53 -0.68
N TYR A 857 5.30 19.18 -0.59
CA TYR A 857 5.37 20.63 -0.75
C TYR A 857 5.01 21.04 -2.18
N ALA A 858 5.52 20.34 -3.19
CA ALA A 858 5.13 20.54 -4.59
C ALA A 858 3.61 20.37 -4.79
N ALA A 859 3.01 19.35 -4.19
CA ALA A 859 1.56 19.14 -4.18
C ALA A 859 0.80 20.33 -3.56
N SER A 860 1.30 20.89 -2.44
CA SER A 860 0.69 22.04 -1.80
C SER A 860 0.76 23.32 -2.65
N LEU A 861 1.84 23.50 -3.42
CA LEU A 861 1.95 24.60 -4.39
C LEU A 861 0.95 24.45 -5.55
N ALA A 862 0.61 23.22 -5.90
CA ALA A 862 -0.40 22.90 -6.90
C ALA A 862 -1.84 22.92 -6.36
N GLY A 863 -2.07 23.35 -5.11
CA GLY A 863 -3.41 23.45 -4.51
C GLY A 863 -4.00 22.13 -4.00
N TYR A 864 -3.17 21.11 -3.76
CA TYR A 864 -3.61 19.84 -3.18
C TYR A 864 -3.34 19.81 -1.67
N ASP A 865 -4.41 19.84 -0.87
CA ASP A 865 -4.33 19.60 0.56
C ASP A 865 -3.92 18.16 0.89
N ARG A 866 -3.46 17.91 2.11
CA ARG A 866 -3.09 16.56 2.57
C ARG A 866 -4.32 15.64 2.62
N ASP A 867 -4.18 14.38 2.22
CA ASP A 867 -5.14 13.33 2.58
C ASP A 867 -5.09 13.12 4.09
N GLU A 868 -6.20 13.38 4.78
CA GLU A 868 -6.32 13.20 6.24
C GLU A 868 -6.09 11.74 6.71
N GLY A 869 -6.04 10.76 5.78
CA GLY A 869 -5.87 9.34 6.09
C GLY A 869 -4.44 8.79 6.10
N GLY A 870 -3.41 9.60 5.80
CA GLY A 870 -2.02 9.14 5.82
C GLY A 870 -1.38 9.32 7.18
N GLY A 871 -1.48 8.31 8.05
CA GLY A 871 -0.84 8.26 9.36
C GLY A 871 0.57 8.85 9.36
N THR A 872 0.88 9.63 10.38
CA THR A 872 2.25 10.05 10.72
C THR A 872 3.14 8.82 10.79
N LEU A 873 3.99 8.63 9.78
CA LEU A 873 5.14 7.72 9.80
C LEU A 873 6.30 8.36 10.56
#